data_AF-A0A3N1DCS2-F1
#
_entry.id   AF-A0A3N1DCS2-F1
#
_cell.length_a   1.000
_cell.length_b   1.000
_cell.length_c   1.000
_cell.angle_alpha   90.00
_cell.angle_beta   90.00
_cell.angle_gamma   90.00
#
_symmetry.space_group_name_H-M   'P 1'
#
loop_
_entity.id
_entity.type
_entity.pdbx_description
1 polymer ?
#
loop_
_entity_poly.entity_id
_entity_poly.type
_entity_poly.pdbx_seq_one_letter_code
_entity_poly.pdbx_strand_id
1 'polypeptide(L)'
;MTVVLVLLSFCAVYVLAAPSRAPGAWGAALAIAAVLALFVLQLRHVLYRWPGPVPLALQVVLTFTAVLCLDVSVGLFGLLAGSLLLTEGRAAKAGALLMASAAFPVAALRSGVGATALDSAVTAAIMALVVYGLTRLAAQVEAVAAARLTAAGNAAAEERLRIAEELRGRLDAGLAALAREAARPGPTAASLGALLADARAALAAVRTTAAEFRGLSLAPEVSAARTLLAAAGIEARVGVGHTEPLGATGSLLAAALREAVTRVVAEGTARVCAIETEHRDGRVVLRVSDDGVRAAERPASALDGLAERLRKAGGTLTSELGADGRFTVEASAPVTEGALPSVDRASARLSVVLLATVLVGFCFKGLLQTPLYLMPYAVVLLVAVCAVQLGWMRGYRRTASVLLLQGALSFLPLPWLGVSWVGAPGFFAGSLLIALPPAAAWSLTALVMAVVAGAAALLGQPAPVVVNLAVSVLVTGVVVRGLVLLARQVRELRAAGEGMARAAALQERLRAARDLHDLLGHNLAAVLLKCEVAARLLEADPPRARAELDAAAGLAERARADLRGAAGTARTPLLVEELESARAVLETAGIVVAVRDGGPVPDRTAAVLGPVLREAVTNVLKHGAAGRCEITVASGPGPVRLEVASDGLDPAARPGPPGAGLGNLATRLAAQGGALSVSRDGRWFRLAAELPPS
;
A
#
# COMPACT_ATOMS: atom_id res chain seq x y z
N MET A 1 14.47 -12.65 -14.36
CA MET A 1 15.93 -12.75 -14.63
C MET A 1 16.66 -13.71 -13.68
N THR A 2 16.56 -13.55 -12.34
CA THR A 2 17.25 -14.39 -11.35
C THR A 2 17.00 -15.90 -11.51
N VAL A 3 15.75 -16.31 -11.67
CA VAL A 3 15.38 -17.72 -11.85
C VAL A 3 16.00 -18.31 -13.12
N VAL A 4 16.01 -17.52 -14.20
CA VAL A 4 16.61 -17.90 -15.49
C VAL A 4 18.11 -18.13 -15.34
N LEU A 5 18.82 -17.22 -14.67
CA LEU A 5 20.26 -17.32 -14.43
C LEU A 5 20.62 -18.61 -13.66
N VAL A 6 19.83 -18.96 -12.63
CA VAL A 6 20.02 -20.20 -11.87
C VAL A 6 19.79 -21.43 -12.76
N LEU A 7 18.69 -21.47 -13.53
CA LEU A 7 18.41 -22.58 -14.43
C LEU A 7 19.50 -22.72 -15.51
N LEU A 8 19.98 -21.62 -16.08
CA LEU A 8 21.10 -21.64 -17.03
C LEU A 8 22.39 -22.16 -16.39
N SER A 9 22.66 -21.81 -15.12
CA SER A 9 23.83 -22.32 -14.40
C SER A 9 23.76 -23.84 -14.17
N PHE A 10 22.58 -24.39 -13.84
CA PHE A 10 22.39 -25.83 -13.78
C PHE A 10 22.52 -26.48 -15.17
N CYS A 11 21.96 -25.86 -16.21
CA CYS A 11 22.06 -26.34 -17.58
C CYS A 11 23.53 -26.48 -18.00
N ALA A 12 24.36 -25.47 -17.71
CA ALA A 12 25.79 -25.50 -17.99
C ALA A 12 26.50 -26.69 -17.31
N VAL A 13 26.18 -26.99 -16.03
CA VAL A 13 26.74 -28.16 -15.33
C VAL A 13 26.39 -29.46 -16.05
N TYR A 14 25.12 -29.66 -16.39
CA TYR A 14 24.67 -30.92 -17.00
C TYR A 14 25.15 -31.08 -18.44
N VAL A 15 25.22 -29.99 -19.21
CA VAL A 15 25.78 -30.01 -20.57
C VAL A 15 27.27 -30.32 -20.56
N LEU A 16 28.04 -29.72 -19.64
CA LEU A 16 29.48 -30.02 -19.50
C LEU A 16 29.74 -31.46 -19.02
N ALA A 17 28.85 -32.00 -18.17
CA ALA A 17 28.99 -33.35 -17.65
C ALA A 17 28.50 -34.43 -18.64
N ALA A 18 27.56 -34.13 -19.54
CA ALA A 18 26.93 -35.10 -20.43
C ALA A 18 27.90 -35.94 -21.29
N PRO A 19 28.93 -35.36 -21.95
CA PRO A 19 29.87 -36.12 -22.78
C PRO A 19 30.69 -37.15 -22.00
N SER A 20 30.93 -36.91 -20.70
CA SER A 20 31.77 -37.79 -19.88
C SER A 20 31.12 -39.15 -19.56
N ARG A 21 29.82 -39.31 -19.84
CA ARG A 21 29.02 -40.50 -19.48
C ARG A 21 28.40 -41.21 -20.69
N ALA A 22 28.23 -40.50 -21.81
CA ALA A 22 27.53 -41.06 -22.97
C ALA A 22 28.45 -41.94 -23.86
N PRO A 23 27.94 -43.06 -24.40
CA PRO A 23 28.72 -43.91 -25.30
C PRO A 23 28.87 -43.25 -26.69
N GLY A 24 30.08 -42.82 -27.02
CA GLY A 24 30.43 -42.28 -28.35
C GLY A 24 29.93 -40.85 -28.63
N ALA A 25 30.39 -40.28 -29.75
CA ALA A 25 30.11 -38.88 -30.11
C ALA A 25 28.62 -38.60 -30.35
N TRP A 26 27.89 -39.54 -30.97
CA TRP A 26 26.45 -39.42 -31.20
C TRP A 26 25.64 -39.49 -29.90
N GLY A 27 26.03 -40.37 -28.96
CA GLY A 27 25.42 -40.44 -27.64
C GLY A 27 25.60 -39.14 -26.87
N ALA A 28 26.80 -38.56 -26.91
CA ALA A 28 27.10 -37.27 -26.27
C ALA A 28 26.26 -36.12 -26.86
N ALA A 29 26.12 -36.05 -28.19
CA ALA A 29 25.31 -35.04 -28.86
C ALA A 29 23.81 -35.16 -28.49
N LEU A 30 23.27 -36.39 -28.47
CA LEU A 30 21.89 -36.67 -28.05
C LEU A 30 21.67 -36.32 -26.58
N ALA A 31 22.62 -36.63 -25.70
CA ALA A 31 22.56 -36.29 -24.28
C ALA A 31 22.52 -34.77 -24.06
N ILE A 32 23.37 -34.02 -24.75
CA ILE A 32 23.37 -32.55 -24.71
C ILE A 32 22.03 -32.00 -25.22
N ALA A 33 21.53 -32.49 -26.36
CA ALA A 33 20.27 -32.06 -26.93
C ALA A 33 19.08 -32.33 -25.98
N ALA A 34 19.04 -33.49 -25.34
CA ALA A 34 18.01 -33.85 -24.37
C ALA A 34 18.05 -32.94 -23.13
N VAL A 35 19.24 -32.65 -22.60
CA VAL A 35 19.42 -31.71 -21.48
C VAL A 35 18.94 -30.31 -21.87
N LEU A 36 19.36 -29.79 -23.02
CA LEU A 36 18.95 -28.47 -23.51
C LEU A 36 17.42 -28.38 -23.70
N ALA A 37 16.81 -29.39 -24.34
CA ALA A 37 15.37 -29.45 -24.53
C ALA A 37 14.60 -29.46 -23.19
N LEU A 38 15.07 -30.23 -22.22
CA LEU A 38 14.51 -30.27 -20.88
C LEU A 38 14.60 -28.91 -20.18
N PHE A 39 15.73 -28.21 -20.27
CA PHE A 39 15.88 -26.87 -19.71
C PHE A 39 15.02 -25.82 -20.40
N VAL A 40 14.83 -25.91 -21.72
CA VAL A 40 13.91 -25.03 -22.46
C VAL A 40 12.47 -25.25 -21.98
N LEU A 41 12.04 -26.50 -21.85
CA LEU A 41 10.73 -26.85 -21.30
C LEU A 41 10.57 -26.37 -19.86
N GLN A 42 11.61 -26.53 -19.03
CA GLN A 42 11.64 -26.05 -17.65
C GLN A 42 11.47 -24.53 -17.59
N LEU A 43 12.27 -23.81 -18.38
CA LEU A 43 12.24 -22.35 -18.45
C LEU A 43 10.86 -21.87 -18.90
N ARG A 44 10.27 -22.53 -19.90
CA ARG A 44 8.94 -22.20 -20.38
C ARG A 44 7.86 -22.47 -19.34
N HIS A 45 7.91 -23.61 -18.65
CA HIS A 45 6.98 -23.93 -17.57
C HIS A 45 7.06 -22.92 -16.43
N VAL A 46 8.27 -22.53 -16.04
CA VAL A 46 8.51 -21.56 -14.96
C VAL A 46 8.08 -20.14 -15.33
N LEU A 47 8.40 -19.66 -16.53
CA LEU A 47 8.11 -18.29 -16.95
C LEU A 47 6.65 -18.09 -17.40
N TYR A 48 6.06 -19.07 -18.08
CA TYR A 48 4.74 -18.92 -18.72
C TYR A 48 3.65 -19.78 -18.09
N ARG A 49 3.94 -20.55 -17.03
CA ARG A 49 2.99 -21.46 -16.36
C ARG A 49 2.09 -22.20 -17.33
N TRP A 50 2.74 -22.96 -18.21
CA TRP A 50 2.08 -23.62 -19.33
C TRP A 50 0.89 -24.48 -18.84
N PRO A 51 -0.34 -24.21 -19.31
CA PRO A 51 -1.53 -24.92 -18.84
C PRO A 51 -1.59 -26.34 -19.40
N GLY A 52 -2.12 -27.28 -18.60
CA GLY A 52 -2.36 -28.67 -18.99
C GLY A 52 -1.21 -29.65 -18.68
N PRO A 53 -1.45 -30.97 -18.81
CA PRO A 53 -0.52 -32.02 -18.39
C PRO A 53 0.59 -32.32 -19.41
N VAL A 54 0.41 -31.94 -20.67
CA VAL A 54 1.31 -32.27 -21.80
C VAL A 54 2.78 -31.84 -21.58
N PRO A 55 3.09 -30.62 -21.12
CA PRO A 55 4.48 -30.22 -20.96
C PRO A 55 5.18 -30.95 -19.82
N LEU A 56 4.45 -31.27 -18.76
CA LEU A 56 4.94 -32.07 -17.67
C LEU A 56 5.20 -33.51 -18.13
N ALA A 57 4.29 -34.10 -18.91
CA ALA A 57 4.49 -35.42 -19.51
C ALA A 57 5.72 -35.45 -20.43
N LEU A 58 5.94 -34.41 -21.23
CA LEU A 58 7.13 -34.28 -22.07
C LEU A 58 8.42 -34.17 -21.23
N GLN A 59 8.39 -33.40 -20.13
CA GLN A 59 9.51 -33.35 -19.18
C GLN A 59 9.78 -34.72 -18.55
N VAL A 60 8.75 -35.48 -18.17
CA VAL A 60 8.90 -36.86 -17.66
C VAL A 60 9.61 -37.72 -18.70
N VAL A 61 9.08 -37.79 -19.92
CA VAL A 61 9.64 -38.63 -21.00
C VAL A 61 11.10 -38.26 -21.28
N LEU A 62 11.41 -36.97 -21.43
CA LEU A 62 12.77 -36.49 -21.66
C LEU A 62 13.70 -36.80 -20.49
N THR A 63 13.24 -36.64 -19.24
CA THR A 63 14.05 -36.93 -18.04
C THR A 63 14.40 -38.41 -17.99
N PHE A 64 13.41 -39.29 -18.14
CA PHE A 64 13.63 -40.74 -18.11
C PHE A 64 14.48 -41.21 -19.28
N THR A 65 14.29 -40.66 -20.48
CA THR A 65 15.13 -40.99 -21.64
C THR A 65 16.58 -40.53 -21.43
N ALA A 66 16.79 -39.29 -21.00
CA ALA A 66 18.13 -38.76 -20.75
C ALA A 66 18.85 -39.54 -19.64
N VAL A 67 18.16 -39.83 -18.54
CA VAL A 67 18.74 -40.57 -17.42
C VAL A 67 18.94 -42.03 -17.84
N LEU A 68 17.91 -42.80 -18.13
CA LEU A 68 18.00 -44.25 -18.31
C LEU A 68 18.66 -44.69 -19.62
N CYS A 69 18.42 -43.99 -20.74
CA CYS A 69 18.90 -44.42 -22.06
C CYS A 69 20.23 -43.77 -22.47
N LEU A 70 20.49 -42.52 -22.03
CA LEU A 70 21.68 -41.74 -22.42
C LEU A 70 22.72 -41.61 -21.29
N ASP A 71 22.49 -42.31 -20.17
CA ASP A 71 23.32 -42.31 -18.96
C ASP A 71 23.63 -40.90 -18.39
N VAL A 72 22.75 -39.93 -18.63
CA VAL A 72 22.88 -38.59 -18.05
C VAL A 72 22.65 -38.65 -16.54
N SER A 73 23.21 -37.65 -15.84
CA SER A 73 23.16 -37.56 -14.38
C SER A 73 21.74 -37.62 -13.82
N VAL A 74 21.58 -38.47 -12.81
CA VAL A 74 20.33 -38.76 -12.09
C VAL A 74 19.76 -37.53 -11.38
N GLY A 75 20.58 -36.50 -11.17
CA GLY A 75 20.12 -35.22 -10.61
C GLY A 75 19.07 -34.49 -11.46
N LEU A 76 18.91 -34.84 -12.74
CA LEU A 76 17.83 -34.32 -13.59
C LEU A 76 16.42 -34.61 -13.04
N PHE A 77 16.23 -35.68 -12.25
CA PHE A 77 14.97 -35.92 -11.54
C PHE A 77 14.60 -34.77 -10.59
N GLY A 78 15.59 -34.02 -10.11
CA GLY A 78 15.37 -32.83 -9.29
C GLY A 78 14.68 -31.69 -10.03
N LEU A 79 14.96 -31.50 -11.33
CA LEU A 79 14.27 -30.49 -12.14
C LEU A 79 12.79 -30.85 -12.32
N LEU A 80 12.52 -32.12 -12.65
CA LEU A 80 11.18 -32.65 -12.79
C LEU A 80 10.39 -32.59 -11.46
N ALA A 81 11.02 -32.99 -10.35
CA ALA A 81 10.45 -32.86 -9.02
C ALA A 81 10.13 -31.39 -8.67
N GLY A 82 11.00 -30.45 -9.05
CA GLY A 82 10.77 -29.01 -8.91
C GLY A 82 9.52 -28.54 -9.66
N SER A 83 9.32 -28.97 -10.91
CA SER A 83 8.09 -28.67 -11.69
C SER A 83 6.83 -29.28 -11.06
N LEU A 84 6.94 -30.50 -10.55
CA LEU A 84 5.84 -31.17 -9.86
C LEU A 84 5.45 -30.47 -8.55
N LEU A 85 6.42 -29.92 -7.80
CA LEU A 85 6.14 -29.11 -6.61
C LEU A 85 5.42 -27.79 -6.92
N LEU A 86 5.59 -27.26 -8.14
CA LEU A 86 4.90 -26.05 -8.60
C LEU A 86 3.48 -26.32 -9.08
N THR A 87 3.15 -27.57 -9.38
CA THR A 87 1.82 -27.98 -9.80
C THR A 87 0.92 -28.16 -8.58
N GLU A 88 -0.31 -27.66 -8.64
CA GLU A 88 -1.27 -27.80 -7.55
C GLU A 88 -1.78 -29.25 -7.43
N GLY A 89 -2.10 -29.66 -6.20
CA GLY A 89 -2.67 -30.98 -5.91
C GLY A 89 -1.74 -31.92 -5.13
N ARG A 90 -2.35 -32.83 -4.36
CA ARG A 90 -1.62 -33.81 -3.53
C ARG A 90 -0.86 -34.84 -4.38
N ALA A 91 -1.44 -35.26 -5.51
CA ALA A 91 -0.82 -36.20 -6.43
C ALA A 91 0.49 -35.65 -7.04
N ALA A 92 0.52 -34.38 -7.42
CA ALA A 92 1.74 -33.74 -7.94
C ALA A 92 2.85 -33.68 -6.88
N LYS A 93 2.51 -33.34 -5.62
CA LYS A 93 3.47 -33.36 -4.50
C LYS A 93 4.00 -34.76 -4.20
N ALA A 94 3.13 -35.78 -4.25
CA ALA A 94 3.54 -37.17 -4.10
C ALA A 94 4.45 -37.61 -5.27
N GLY A 95 4.13 -37.21 -6.50
CA GLY A 95 4.97 -37.43 -7.67
C GLY A 95 6.33 -36.74 -7.55
N ALA A 96 6.38 -35.51 -7.03
CA ALA A 96 7.65 -34.82 -6.78
C ALA A 96 8.54 -35.56 -5.80
N LEU A 97 7.96 -36.05 -4.69
CA LEU A 97 8.68 -36.87 -3.73
C LEU A 97 9.18 -38.16 -4.37
N LEU A 98 8.33 -38.84 -5.15
CA LEU A 98 8.68 -40.06 -5.87
C LEU A 98 9.85 -39.83 -6.84
N MET A 99 9.83 -38.74 -7.61
CA MET A 99 10.92 -38.38 -8.54
C MET A 99 12.22 -38.05 -7.81
N ALA A 100 12.16 -37.25 -6.74
CA ALA A 100 13.34 -36.93 -5.93
C ALA A 100 13.94 -38.20 -5.30
N SER A 101 13.10 -39.12 -4.81
CA SER A 101 13.51 -40.39 -4.23
C SER A 101 14.02 -41.40 -5.28
N ALA A 102 13.48 -41.38 -6.50
CA ALA A 102 13.90 -42.28 -7.60
C ALA A 102 15.36 -42.10 -8.00
N ALA A 103 15.98 -40.97 -7.66
CA ALA A 103 17.40 -40.76 -7.90
C ALA A 103 18.31 -41.74 -7.14
N PHE A 104 17.93 -42.16 -5.93
CA PHE A 104 18.71 -43.11 -5.14
C PHE A 104 18.81 -44.50 -5.78
N PRO A 105 17.70 -45.22 -6.08
CA PRO A 105 17.78 -46.56 -6.65
C PRO A 105 18.46 -46.57 -8.02
N VAL A 106 18.21 -45.56 -8.87
CA VAL A 106 18.87 -45.47 -10.18
C VAL A 106 20.38 -45.24 -10.04
N ALA A 107 20.81 -44.39 -9.10
CA ALA A 107 22.23 -44.20 -8.84
C ALA A 107 22.87 -45.45 -8.20
N ALA A 108 22.17 -46.11 -7.28
CA ALA A 108 22.62 -47.34 -6.64
C ALA A 108 22.80 -48.49 -7.64
N LEU A 109 21.95 -48.57 -8.66
CA LEU A 109 22.09 -49.54 -9.75
C LEU A 109 23.34 -49.27 -10.62
N ARG A 110 23.76 -48.01 -10.79
CA ARG A 110 24.92 -47.64 -11.62
C ARG A 110 26.25 -47.77 -10.90
N SER A 111 26.31 -47.36 -9.63
CA SER A 111 27.56 -47.23 -8.89
C SER A 111 27.61 -48.05 -7.60
N GLY A 112 26.61 -48.90 -7.36
CA GLY A 112 26.45 -49.64 -6.10
C GLY A 112 25.74 -48.83 -5.01
N VAL A 113 25.20 -49.53 -4.01
CA VAL A 113 24.56 -48.92 -2.83
C VAL A 113 25.67 -48.32 -1.94
N GLY A 114 25.68 -46.99 -1.79
CA GLY A 114 26.70 -46.30 -1.01
C GLY A 114 26.55 -44.78 -0.99
N ALA A 115 27.59 -44.09 -0.52
CA ALA A 115 27.60 -42.64 -0.34
C ALA A 115 27.39 -41.85 -1.64
N THR A 116 27.83 -42.38 -2.78
CA THR A 116 27.66 -41.76 -4.12
C THR A 116 26.21 -41.75 -4.60
N ALA A 117 25.47 -42.82 -4.33
CA ALA A 117 24.04 -42.91 -4.62
C ALA A 117 23.24 -41.95 -3.73
N LEU A 118 23.63 -41.83 -2.45
CA LEU A 118 23.03 -40.88 -1.51
C LEU A 118 23.31 -39.42 -1.90
N ASP A 119 24.55 -39.07 -2.30
CA ASP A 119 24.91 -37.73 -2.78
C ASP A 119 24.08 -37.31 -4.01
N SER A 120 23.86 -38.24 -4.94
CA SER A 120 23.04 -38.02 -6.13
C SER A 120 21.57 -37.76 -5.77
N ALA A 121 21.00 -38.53 -4.83
CA ALA A 121 19.64 -38.34 -4.35
C ALA A 121 19.44 -37.01 -3.61
N VAL A 122 20.39 -36.64 -2.75
CA VAL A 122 20.40 -35.34 -2.07
C VAL A 122 20.51 -34.20 -3.08
N THR A 123 21.34 -34.34 -4.10
CA THR A 123 21.46 -33.35 -5.17
C THR A 123 20.13 -33.15 -5.92
N ALA A 124 19.42 -34.23 -6.24
CA ALA A 124 18.10 -34.15 -6.86
C ALA A 124 17.08 -33.43 -5.94
N ALA A 125 17.07 -33.75 -4.64
CA ALA A 125 16.18 -33.11 -3.67
C ALA A 125 16.47 -31.60 -3.50
N ILE A 126 17.76 -31.21 -3.38
CA ILE A 126 18.16 -29.80 -3.30
C ILE A 126 17.75 -29.06 -4.58
N MET A 127 17.97 -29.66 -5.75
CA MET A 127 17.60 -29.04 -7.02
C MET A 127 16.08 -28.80 -7.12
N ALA A 128 15.27 -29.77 -6.70
CA ALA A 128 13.82 -29.61 -6.63
C ALA A 128 13.42 -28.43 -5.70
N LEU A 129 14.03 -28.36 -4.51
CA LEU A 129 13.79 -27.29 -3.54
C LEU A 129 14.27 -25.92 -4.06
N VAL A 130 15.39 -25.86 -4.78
CA VAL A 130 15.92 -24.61 -5.36
C VAL A 130 14.98 -24.11 -6.46
N VAL A 131 14.58 -24.97 -7.38
CA VAL A 131 13.63 -24.62 -8.46
C VAL A 131 12.33 -24.14 -7.85
N TYR A 132 11.75 -24.90 -6.90
CA TYR A 132 10.51 -24.53 -6.22
C TYR A 132 10.64 -23.24 -5.41
N GLY A 133 11.71 -23.10 -4.61
CA GLY A 133 11.93 -21.96 -3.73
C GLY A 133 12.10 -20.65 -4.51
N LEU A 134 12.94 -20.65 -5.54
CA LEU A 134 13.19 -19.46 -6.37
C LEU A 134 11.95 -19.03 -7.15
N THR A 135 11.24 -19.98 -7.76
CA THR A 135 10.02 -19.69 -8.52
C THR A 135 8.89 -19.20 -7.62
N ARG A 136 8.70 -19.82 -6.45
CA ARG A 136 7.70 -19.38 -5.48
C ARG A 136 8.02 -18.00 -4.91
N LEU A 137 9.29 -17.72 -4.60
CA LEU A 137 9.70 -16.39 -4.16
C LEU A 137 9.51 -15.34 -5.27
N ALA A 138 9.85 -15.65 -6.52
CA ALA A 138 9.62 -14.75 -7.65
C ALA A 138 8.12 -14.45 -7.85
N ALA A 139 7.26 -15.49 -7.83
CA ALA A 139 5.82 -15.31 -7.88
C ALA A 139 5.28 -14.49 -6.70
N GLN A 140 5.88 -14.63 -5.51
CA GLN A 140 5.51 -13.85 -4.33
C GLN A 140 5.89 -12.37 -4.49
N VAL A 141 7.01 -12.05 -5.13
CA VAL A 141 7.39 -10.67 -5.48
C VAL A 141 6.30 -10.04 -6.37
N GLU A 142 5.89 -10.73 -7.43
CA GLU A 142 4.85 -10.24 -8.36
C GLU A 142 3.49 -10.07 -7.68
N ALA A 143 3.07 -11.05 -6.87
CA ALA A 143 1.82 -11.00 -6.14
C ALA A 143 1.78 -9.83 -5.14
N VAL A 144 2.86 -9.61 -4.38
CA VAL A 144 2.97 -8.47 -3.45
C VAL A 144 2.98 -7.15 -4.21
N ALA A 145 3.70 -7.07 -5.33
CA ALA A 145 3.75 -5.87 -6.16
C ALA A 145 2.37 -5.51 -6.75
N ALA A 146 1.58 -6.51 -7.15
CA ALA A 146 0.22 -6.30 -7.66
C ALA A 146 -0.75 -5.89 -6.54
N ALA A 147 -0.65 -6.51 -5.37
CA ALA A 147 -1.60 -6.29 -4.26
C ALA A 147 -1.45 -4.93 -3.56
N ARG A 148 -0.28 -4.26 -3.66
CA ARG A 148 0.02 -3.05 -2.88
C ARG A 148 -0.97 -1.89 -3.11
N LEU A 149 -1.40 -1.68 -4.35
CA LEU A 149 -2.32 -0.58 -4.69
C LEU A 149 -3.73 -0.89 -4.17
N THR A 150 -4.18 -2.13 -4.36
CA THR A 150 -5.46 -2.61 -3.83
C THR A 150 -5.49 -2.53 -2.30
N ALA A 151 -4.39 -2.91 -1.64
CA ALA A 151 -4.26 -2.80 -0.19
C ALA A 151 -4.35 -1.35 0.29
N ALA A 152 -3.72 -0.41 -0.41
CA ALA A 152 -3.82 1.02 -0.09
C ALA A 152 -5.24 1.58 -0.30
N GLY A 153 -5.91 1.17 -1.39
CA GLY A 153 -7.32 1.53 -1.64
C GLY A 153 -8.26 0.99 -0.57
N ASN A 154 -8.07 -0.28 -0.15
CA ASN A 154 -8.86 -0.89 0.92
C ASN A 154 -8.62 -0.20 2.27
N ALA A 155 -7.36 0.13 2.59
CA ALA A 155 -7.03 0.86 3.81
C ALA A 155 -7.69 2.25 3.85
N ALA A 156 -7.70 2.97 2.72
CA ALA A 156 -8.42 4.24 2.63
C ALA A 156 -9.94 4.05 2.82
N ALA A 157 -10.53 3.04 2.19
CA ALA A 157 -11.97 2.76 2.33
C ALA A 157 -12.35 2.36 3.76
N GLU A 158 -11.55 1.53 4.42
CA GLU A 158 -11.76 1.16 5.83
C GLU A 158 -11.64 2.38 6.74
N GLU A 159 -10.65 3.25 6.50
CA GLU A 159 -10.49 4.47 7.28
C GLU A 159 -11.66 5.46 7.05
N ARG A 160 -12.21 5.56 5.84
CA ARG A 160 -13.46 6.32 5.59
C ARG A 160 -14.59 5.88 6.50
N LEU A 161 -14.81 4.56 6.61
CA LEU A 161 -15.86 4.00 7.45
C LEU A 161 -15.60 4.25 8.95
N ARG A 162 -14.34 4.17 9.39
CA ARG A 162 -13.98 4.51 10.78
C ARG A 162 -14.20 5.98 11.09
N ILE A 163 -13.76 6.88 10.22
CA ILE A 163 -13.99 8.33 10.36
C ILE A 163 -15.49 8.63 10.41
N ALA A 164 -16.26 8.03 9.51
CA ALA A 164 -17.71 8.16 9.44
C ALA A 164 -18.38 7.80 10.78
N GLU A 165 -18.01 6.65 11.33
CA GLU A 165 -18.53 6.18 12.62
C GLU A 165 -18.10 7.07 13.79
N GLU A 166 -16.82 7.49 13.81
CA GLU A 166 -16.29 8.41 14.82
C GLU A 166 -17.02 9.76 14.80
N LEU A 167 -17.22 10.35 13.62
CA LEU A 167 -17.92 11.61 13.46
C LEU A 167 -19.41 11.50 13.85
N ARG A 168 -20.08 10.40 13.50
CA ARG A 168 -21.46 10.14 13.91
C ARG A 168 -21.60 10.12 15.42
N GLY A 169 -20.71 9.40 16.11
CA GLY A 169 -20.72 9.32 17.58
C GLY A 169 -20.51 10.67 18.26
N ARG A 170 -19.72 11.57 17.66
CA ARG A 170 -19.38 12.87 18.25
C ARG A 170 -20.33 14.02 17.88
N LEU A 171 -20.92 14.02 16.68
CA LEU A 171 -21.59 15.22 16.12
C LEU A 171 -23.09 15.08 15.89
N ASP A 172 -23.61 13.88 15.59
CA ASP A 172 -25.01 13.71 15.15
C ASP A 172 -26.02 14.10 16.23
N ALA A 173 -25.74 13.78 17.50
CA ALA A 173 -26.59 14.14 18.63
C ALA A 173 -26.71 15.66 18.82
N GLY A 174 -25.59 16.39 18.70
CA GLY A 174 -25.57 17.84 18.85
C GLY A 174 -26.30 18.57 17.72
N LEU A 175 -26.08 18.13 16.47
CA LEU A 175 -26.80 18.67 15.31
C LEU A 175 -28.31 18.36 15.37
N ALA A 176 -28.69 17.17 15.84
CA ALA A 176 -30.08 16.80 16.03
C ALA A 176 -30.78 17.57 17.16
N ALA A 177 -30.07 17.95 18.21
CA ALA A 177 -30.60 18.84 19.25
C ALA A 177 -30.86 20.25 18.68
N LEU A 178 -29.87 20.82 17.98
CA LEU A 178 -29.96 22.11 17.29
C LEU A 178 -31.14 22.21 16.33
N ALA A 179 -31.29 21.23 15.44
CA ALA A 179 -32.37 21.23 14.45
C ALA A 179 -33.76 21.16 15.10
N ARG A 180 -33.91 20.34 16.16
CA ARG A 180 -35.18 20.24 16.90
C ARG A 180 -35.52 21.52 17.64
N GLU A 181 -34.55 22.15 18.30
CA GLU A 181 -34.78 23.36 19.06
C GLU A 181 -35.11 24.54 18.15
N ALA A 182 -34.43 24.67 17.00
CA ALA A 182 -34.70 25.72 16.01
C ALA A 182 -36.10 25.60 15.37
N ALA A 183 -36.64 24.37 15.27
CA ALA A 183 -37.96 24.12 14.69
C ALA A 183 -39.14 24.42 15.64
N ARG A 184 -38.91 24.55 16.96
CA ARG A 184 -39.99 24.72 17.94
C ARG A 184 -40.82 26.00 17.70
N PRO A 185 -42.16 25.95 17.72
CA PRO A 185 -43.00 27.14 17.60
C PRO A 185 -42.94 28.00 18.89
N GLY A 186 -42.78 29.32 18.73
CA GLY A 186 -42.76 30.30 19.83
C GLY A 186 -41.41 30.40 20.57
N PRO A 187 -40.35 30.94 19.94
CA PRO A 187 -39.05 31.06 20.57
C PRO A 187 -39.10 32.07 21.74
N THR A 188 -38.74 31.61 22.94
CA THR A 188 -38.50 32.47 24.10
C THR A 188 -37.02 32.86 24.16
N ALA A 189 -36.68 33.96 24.85
CA ALA A 189 -35.29 34.37 25.06
C ALA A 189 -34.44 33.25 25.69
N ALA A 190 -35.02 32.44 26.58
CA ALA A 190 -34.36 31.27 27.16
C ALA A 190 -34.07 30.17 26.11
N SER A 191 -35.02 29.87 25.21
CA SER A 191 -34.81 28.89 24.14
C SER A 191 -33.75 29.33 23.12
N LEU A 192 -33.67 30.63 22.81
CA LEU A 192 -32.64 31.21 21.94
C LEU A 192 -31.25 31.15 22.58
N GLY A 193 -31.17 31.38 23.90
CA GLY A 193 -29.93 31.19 24.67
C GLY A 193 -29.42 29.75 24.64
N ALA A 194 -30.32 28.77 24.77
CA ALA A 194 -29.98 27.34 24.65
C ALA A 194 -29.52 26.97 23.23
N LEU A 195 -30.22 27.46 22.19
CA LEU A 195 -29.83 27.28 20.78
C LEU A 195 -28.43 27.82 20.47
N LEU A 196 -28.08 29.00 21.00
CA LEU A 196 -26.75 29.58 20.84
C LEU A 196 -25.66 28.78 21.57
N ALA A 197 -25.96 28.23 22.75
CA ALA A 197 -25.04 27.36 23.47
C ALA A 197 -24.77 26.06 22.69
N ASP A 198 -25.82 25.43 22.17
CA ASP A 198 -25.73 24.21 21.37
C ASP A 198 -24.96 24.45 20.05
N ALA A 199 -25.23 25.57 19.36
CA ALA A 199 -24.49 26.00 18.17
C ALA A 199 -22.99 26.16 18.44
N ARG A 200 -22.64 26.80 19.56
CA ARG A 200 -21.23 26.97 19.97
C ARG A 200 -20.57 25.65 20.33
N ALA A 201 -21.27 24.77 21.05
CA ALA A 201 -20.77 23.46 21.41
C ALA A 201 -20.52 22.58 20.17
N ALA A 202 -21.46 22.56 19.21
CA ALA A 202 -21.31 21.84 17.95
C ALA A 202 -20.13 22.37 17.12
N LEU A 203 -20.00 23.70 17.00
CA LEU A 203 -18.88 24.31 16.27
C LEU A 203 -17.53 24.01 16.94
N ALA A 204 -17.48 24.03 18.28
CA ALA A 204 -16.28 23.65 19.02
C ALA A 204 -15.91 22.18 18.79
N ALA A 205 -16.88 21.26 18.85
CA ALA A 205 -16.65 19.84 18.60
C ALA A 205 -16.11 19.56 17.17
N VAL A 206 -16.66 20.25 16.16
CA VAL A 206 -16.18 20.20 14.77
C VAL A 206 -14.74 20.70 14.68
N ARG A 207 -14.43 21.85 15.28
CA ARG A 207 -13.07 22.43 15.26
C ARG A 207 -12.04 21.55 15.95
N THR A 208 -12.38 20.99 17.12
CA THR A 208 -11.50 20.09 17.87
C THR A 208 -11.23 18.81 17.08
N THR A 209 -12.26 18.19 16.52
CA THR A 209 -12.11 16.95 15.72
C THR A 209 -11.28 17.19 14.46
N ALA A 210 -11.52 18.30 13.74
CA ALA A 210 -10.70 18.69 12.59
C ALA A 210 -9.24 18.96 12.99
N ALA A 211 -9.01 19.57 14.15
CA ALA A 211 -7.67 19.83 14.67
C ALA A 211 -6.95 18.53 15.09
N GLU A 212 -7.66 17.56 15.69
CA GLU A 212 -7.12 16.23 16.00
C GLU A 212 -6.68 15.50 14.74
N PHE A 213 -7.51 15.51 13.68
CA PHE A 213 -7.17 14.86 12.42
C PHE A 213 -6.00 15.55 11.70
N ARG A 214 -5.97 16.89 11.68
CA ARG A 214 -4.82 17.64 11.16
C ARG A 214 -3.55 17.43 11.98
N GLY A 215 -3.68 17.27 13.30
CA GLY A 215 -2.56 17.04 14.21
C GLY A 215 -1.76 15.78 13.90
N LEU A 216 -2.29 14.86 13.09
CA LEU A 216 -1.59 13.65 12.65
C LEU A 216 -0.51 13.92 11.58
N SER A 217 -0.51 15.09 10.93
CA SER A 217 0.39 15.42 9.83
C SER A 217 0.86 16.88 9.89
N LEU A 218 2.13 17.12 9.59
CA LEU A 218 2.66 18.49 9.44
C LEU A 218 2.47 19.02 8.02
N ALA A 219 2.21 18.15 7.04
CA ALA A 219 2.12 18.51 5.63
C ALA A 219 1.12 19.65 5.32
N PRO A 220 -0.10 19.70 5.89
CA PRO A 220 -1.02 20.81 5.67
C PRO A 220 -0.46 22.15 6.13
N GLU A 221 0.17 22.19 7.30
CA GLU A 221 0.74 23.42 7.87
C GLU A 221 1.99 23.88 7.11
N VAL A 222 2.84 22.95 6.67
CA VAL A 222 3.97 23.27 5.80
C VAL A 222 3.50 23.85 4.47
N SER A 223 2.43 23.30 3.88
CA SER A 223 1.83 23.86 2.65
C SER A 223 1.24 25.25 2.86
N ALA A 224 0.56 25.48 3.99
CA ALA A 224 0.02 26.78 4.36
C ALA A 224 1.15 27.80 4.57
N ALA A 225 2.18 27.43 5.33
CA ALA A 225 3.38 28.24 5.56
C ALA A 225 4.06 28.64 4.25
N ARG A 226 4.25 27.69 3.32
CA ARG A 226 4.85 27.97 2.00
C ARG A 226 4.03 28.99 1.21
N THR A 227 2.70 28.88 1.29
CA THR A 227 1.78 29.81 0.61
C THR A 227 1.84 31.21 1.23
N LEU A 228 1.88 31.31 2.55
CA LEU A 228 2.03 32.57 3.28
C LEU A 228 3.37 33.25 2.98
N LEU A 229 4.48 32.51 3.03
CA LEU A 229 5.83 33.01 2.71
C LEU A 229 5.91 33.48 1.26
N ALA A 230 5.36 32.71 0.31
CA ALA A 230 5.33 33.09 -1.10
C ALA A 230 4.52 34.38 -1.34
N ALA A 231 3.38 34.55 -0.65
CA ALA A 231 2.57 35.76 -0.73
C ALA A 231 3.31 37.00 -0.17
N ALA A 232 4.21 36.79 0.80
CA ALA A 232 5.07 37.83 1.37
C ALA A 232 6.37 38.07 0.56
N GLY A 233 6.59 37.35 -0.54
CA GLY A 233 7.82 37.46 -1.35
C GLY A 233 9.06 36.81 -0.74
N ILE A 234 8.88 35.89 0.21
CA ILE A 234 9.96 35.19 0.93
C ILE A 234 10.17 33.81 0.30
N GLU A 235 11.41 33.46 -0.05
CA GLU A 235 11.75 32.13 -0.60
C GLU A 235 11.65 31.06 0.50
N ALA A 236 10.78 30.07 0.32
CA ALA A 236 10.59 28.98 1.26
C ALA A 236 11.37 27.72 0.85
N ARG A 237 12.34 27.30 1.66
CA ARG A 237 13.07 26.03 1.50
C ARG A 237 12.51 25.01 2.48
N VAL A 238 12.07 23.85 1.99
CA VAL A 238 11.42 22.84 2.83
C VAL A 238 12.16 21.51 2.76
N GLY A 239 12.66 21.05 3.90
CA GLY A 239 13.26 19.72 4.09
C GLY A 239 12.36 18.85 4.98
N VAL A 240 11.80 17.78 4.43
CA VAL A 240 10.97 16.83 5.21
C VAL A 240 11.76 15.55 5.47
N GLY A 241 12.16 15.36 6.73
CA GLY A 241 12.93 14.19 7.20
C GLY A 241 12.26 13.46 8.36
N HIS A 242 10.96 13.65 8.56
CA HIS A 242 10.16 12.94 9.56
C HIS A 242 9.25 11.89 8.93
N THR A 243 8.73 10.97 9.76
CA THR A 243 7.74 9.98 9.36
C THR A 243 6.38 10.32 9.97
N GLU A 244 5.33 10.26 9.17
CA GLU A 244 3.94 10.42 9.61
C GLU A 244 3.28 9.04 9.84
N PRO A 245 2.22 8.96 10.68
CA PRO A 245 1.58 10.02 11.45
C PRO A 245 2.34 10.41 12.73
N LEU A 246 2.19 11.67 13.15
CA LEU A 246 2.88 12.25 14.31
C LEU A 246 2.13 12.05 15.64
N GLY A 247 0.87 11.61 15.58
CA GLY A 247 0.01 11.46 16.76
C GLY A 247 -0.44 12.81 17.34
N ALA A 248 -0.92 12.81 18.59
CA ALA A 248 -1.51 14.00 19.23
C ALA A 248 -0.52 15.18 19.35
N THR A 249 0.77 14.90 19.50
CA THR A 249 1.85 15.89 19.62
C THR A 249 2.16 16.61 18.31
N GLY A 250 1.77 16.07 17.15
CA GLY A 250 1.93 16.75 15.87
C GLY A 250 1.13 18.05 15.76
N SER A 251 0.00 18.18 16.48
CA SER A 251 -0.76 19.43 16.58
C SER A 251 0.03 20.57 17.25
N LEU A 252 0.91 20.24 18.20
CA LEU A 252 1.76 21.21 18.89
C LEU A 252 2.92 21.66 17.99
N LEU A 253 3.52 20.75 17.23
CA LEU A 253 4.53 21.08 16.22
C LEU A 253 3.93 21.93 15.09
N ALA A 254 2.71 21.61 14.66
CA ALA A 254 1.94 22.40 13.69
C ALA A 254 1.69 23.83 14.19
N ALA A 255 1.33 24.00 15.46
CA ALA A 255 1.18 25.31 16.07
C ALA A 255 2.52 26.07 16.16
N ALA A 256 3.62 25.39 16.48
CA ALA A 256 4.96 25.98 16.52
C ALA A 256 5.39 26.49 15.15
N LEU A 257 5.17 25.69 14.10
CA LEU A 257 5.43 26.08 12.72
C LEU A 257 4.65 27.33 12.33
N ARG A 258 3.34 27.35 12.61
CA ARG A 258 2.46 28.46 12.26
C ARG A 258 2.91 29.75 12.95
N GLU A 259 3.22 29.68 14.24
CA GLU A 259 3.66 30.85 15.02
C GLU A 259 5.00 31.38 14.51
N ALA A 260 5.98 30.48 14.28
CA ALA A 260 7.29 30.85 13.75
C ALA A 260 7.18 31.53 12.38
N VAL A 261 6.42 30.94 11.45
CA VAL A 261 6.26 31.50 10.08
C VAL A 261 5.47 32.80 10.10
N THR A 262 4.44 32.92 10.94
CA THR A 262 3.66 34.16 11.07
C THR A 262 4.55 35.30 11.54
N ARG A 263 5.48 35.03 12.46
CA ARG A 263 6.48 36.03 12.90
C ARG A 263 7.39 36.45 11.76
N VAL A 264 7.96 35.51 11.02
CA VAL A 264 8.83 35.80 9.86
C VAL A 264 8.12 36.71 8.86
N VAL A 265 6.85 36.42 8.55
CA VAL A 265 6.04 37.23 7.63
C VAL A 265 5.71 38.60 8.22
N ALA A 266 5.36 38.68 9.52
CA ALA A 266 5.01 39.92 10.19
C ALA A 266 6.19 40.89 10.30
N GLU A 267 7.41 40.37 10.48
CA GLU A 267 8.64 41.16 10.54
C GLU A 267 9.02 41.71 9.16
N GLY A 268 8.72 40.98 8.07
CA GLY A 268 8.88 41.46 6.70
C GLY A 268 10.32 41.76 6.26
N THR A 269 11.32 41.34 7.05
CA THR A 269 12.76 41.59 6.76
C THR A 269 13.48 40.39 6.16
N ALA A 270 12.92 39.18 6.28
CA ALA A 270 13.50 37.95 5.77
C ALA A 270 13.34 37.84 4.25
N ARG A 271 14.36 37.29 3.58
CA ARG A 271 14.33 36.93 2.14
C ARG A 271 14.20 35.42 1.94
N VAL A 272 14.71 34.63 2.88
CA VAL A 272 14.71 33.16 2.82
C VAL A 272 14.29 32.60 4.18
N CYS A 273 13.29 31.72 4.16
CA CYS A 273 12.85 30.94 5.32
C CYS A 273 13.03 29.45 5.02
N ALA A 274 13.79 28.74 5.84
CA ALA A 274 13.98 27.30 5.75
C ALA A 274 13.19 26.59 6.85
N ILE A 275 12.37 25.62 6.45
CA ILE A 275 11.57 24.76 7.31
C ILE A 275 12.11 23.34 7.16
N GLU A 276 12.72 22.82 8.21
CA GLU A 276 13.32 21.48 8.23
C GLU A 276 12.67 20.62 9.32
N THR A 277 12.48 19.34 9.02
CA THR A 277 12.04 18.36 10.01
C THR A 277 12.93 17.15 9.98
N GLU A 278 13.27 16.59 11.13
CA GLU A 278 14.09 15.39 11.24
C GLU A 278 13.53 14.49 12.34
N HIS A 279 13.61 13.17 12.12
CA HIS A 279 13.34 12.19 13.18
C HIS A 279 14.63 11.83 13.91
N ARG A 280 14.72 12.15 15.21
CA ARG A 280 15.89 11.90 16.05
C ARG A 280 15.47 11.25 17.37
N ASP A 281 15.99 10.05 17.64
CA ASP A 281 15.79 9.31 18.90
C ASP A 281 14.31 9.17 19.33
N GLY A 282 13.40 8.85 18.40
CA GLY A 282 11.96 8.69 18.68
C GLY A 282 11.19 10.00 18.82
N ARG A 283 11.83 11.14 18.50
CA ARG A 283 11.24 12.48 18.52
C ARG A 283 11.30 13.09 17.13
N VAL A 284 10.34 13.93 16.81
CA VAL A 284 10.41 14.78 15.61
C VAL A 284 10.85 16.16 16.05
N VAL A 285 11.92 16.63 15.40
CA VAL A 285 12.47 17.97 15.57
C VAL A 285 12.05 18.79 14.35
N LEU A 286 11.37 19.90 14.59
CA LEU A 286 11.02 20.93 13.63
C LEU A 286 11.97 22.11 13.82
N ARG A 287 12.63 22.55 12.76
CA ARG A 287 13.46 23.75 12.71
C ARG A 287 12.89 24.72 11.70
N VAL A 288 12.66 25.95 12.13
CA VAL A 288 12.30 27.07 11.25
C VAL A 288 13.41 28.09 11.40
N SER A 289 14.13 28.38 10.31
CA SER A 289 15.22 29.36 10.30
C SER A 289 15.01 30.41 9.22
N ASP A 290 15.31 31.67 9.52
CA ASP A 290 15.18 32.77 8.58
C ASP A 290 16.41 33.70 8.62
N ASP A 291 16.57 34.51 7.57
CA ASP A 291 17.69 35.44 7.37
C ASP A 291 17.34 36.91 7.65
N GLY A 292 16.26 37.18 8.41
CA GLY A 292 15.89 38.52 8.88
C GLY A 292 16.83 39.08 9.97
N VAL A 293 16.71 40.38 10.30
CA VAL A 293 17.62 41.08 11.24
C VAL A 293 17.02 41.26 12.64
N ARG A 294 17.75 40.74 13.65
CA ARG A 294 17.77 40.99 15.12
C ARG A 294 16.46 41.40 15.82
N ALA A 295 15.81 40.40 16.42
CA ALA A 295 14.95 40.60 17.59
C ALA A 295 15.80 40.92 18.85
N ALA A 296 16.32 42.14 18.96
CA ALA A 296 16.90 42.65 20.20
C ALA A 296 15.89 43.40 21.09
N GLU A 297 14.64 43.60 20.66
CA GLU A 297 13.62 44.28 21.47
C GLU A 297 12.25 43.57 21.42
N ARG A 298 11.97 42.79 22.50
CA ARG A 298 10.65 42.30 23.00
C ARG A 298 9.93 41.16 22.24
N PRO A 299 8.87 40.57 22.85
CA PRO A 299 8.88 39.70 24.03
C PRO A 299 8.59 38.23 23.64
N ALA A 300 9.14 37.31 24.42
CA ALA A 300 8.99 35.85 24.23
C ALA A 300 7.54 35.30 24.41
N SER A 301 6.56 36.14 24.73
CA SER A 301 5.28 35.72 25.33
C SER A 301 4.42 34.77 24.49
N ALA A 302 4.46 34.87 23.16
CA ALA A 302 3.67 34.01 22.28
C ALA A 302 4.25 32.58 22.18
N LEU A 303 5.58 32.47 22.19
CA LEU A 303 6.27 31.19 22.20
C LEU A 303 6.33 30.57 23.60
N ASP A 304 6.36 31.38 24.67
CA ASP A 304 6.39 30.88 26.06
C ASP A 304 5.18 30.00 26.40
N GLY A 305 3.98 30.41 25.99
CA GLY A 305 2.76 29.63 26.18
C GLY A 305 2.76 28.32 25.39
N LEU A 306 3.38 28.31 24.21
CA LEU A 306 3.53 27.11 23.39
C LEU A 306 4.64 26.19 23.91
N ALA A 307 5.75 26.76 24.37
CA ALA A 307 6.87 26.06 24.99
C ALA A 307 6.41 25.30 26.23
N GLU A 308 5.58 25.91 27.08
CA GLU A 308 5.02 25.24 28.26
C GLU A 308 4.09 24.08 27.89
N ARG A 309 3.29 24.23 26.83
CA ARG A 309 2.42 23.15 26.32
C ARG A 309 3.22 22.00 25.72
N LEU A 310 4.28 22.30 24.96
CA LEU A 310 5.21 21.30 24.43
C LEU A 310 5.94 20.57 25.56
N ARG A 311 6.42 21.30 26.58
CA ARG A 311 7.08 20.73 27.75
C ARG A 311 6.19 19.77 28.52
N LYS A 312 4.92 20.12 28.73
CA LYS A 312 3.91 19.23 29.34
C LYS A 312 3.66 17.96 28.53
N ALA A 313 3.81 18.02 27.22
CA ALA A 313 3.69 16.87 26.32
C ALA A 313 5.02 16.09 26.12
N GLY A 314 6.05 16.39 26.91
CA GLY A 314 7.37 15.75 26.79
C GLY A 314 8.21 16.24 25.60
N GLY A 315 7.89 17.41 25.05
CA GLY A 315 8.62 18.12 24.00
C GLY A 315 9.49 19.27 24.52
N THR A 316 10.19 19.96 23.62
CA THR A 316 10.94 21.19 23.92
C THR A 316 10.69 22.24 22.84
N LEU A 317 10.83 23.52 23.18
CA LEU A 317 10.86 24.60 22.21
C LEU A 317 11.95 25.57 22.61
N THR A 318 12.87 25.87 21.70
CA THR A 318 13.95 26.83 21.87
C THR A 318 13.96 27.79 20.70
N SER A 319 14.42 29.01 20.93
CA SER A 319 14.64 29.99 19.88
C SER A 319 16.02 30.62 20.11
N GLU A 320 16.88 30.53 19.11
CA GLU A 320 18.28 30.96 19.21
C GLU A 320 18.68 31.74 17.96
N LEU A 321 19.59 32.70 18.14
CA LEU A 321 20.26 33.38 17.03
C LEU A 321 21.56 32.62 16.74
N GLY A 322 21.65 32.01 15.55
CA GLY A 322 22.82 31.28 15.11
C GLY A 322 24.03 32.19 14.87
N ALA A 323 25.24 31.62 14.95
CA ALA A 323 26.49 32.33 14.68
C ALA A 323 26.62 32.83 13.22
N ASP A 324 25.82 32.25 12.32
CA ASP A 324 25.63 32.60 10.92
C ASP A 324 24.64 33.77 10.72
N GLY A 325 24.07 34.31 11.80
CA GLY A 325 23.14 35.44 11.78
C GLY A 325 21.69 35.06 11.50
N ARG A 326 21.36 33.77 11.37
CA ARG A 326 19.98 33.30 11.18
C ARG A 326 19.26 33.14 12.51
N PHE A 327 18.01 33.56 12.57
CA PHE A 327 17.16 33.26 13.72
C PHE A 327 16.55 31.87 13.53
N THR A 328 16.65 31.00 14.53
CA THR A 328 16.14 29.62 14.45
C THR A 328 15.20 29.32 15.60
N VAL A 329 14.00 28.87 15.28
CA VAL A 329 13.05 28.27 16.22
C VAL A 329 13.11 26.76 16.06
N GLU A 330 13.49 26.05 17.12
CA GLU A 330 13.54 24.59 17.17
C GLU A 330 12.48 24.06 18.13
N ALA A 331 11.57 23.22 17.65
CA ALA A 331 10.56 22.54 18.45
C ALA A 331 10.73 21.03 18.33
N SER A 332 10.76 20.30 19.45
CA SER A 332 10.81 18.85 19.47
C SER A 332 9.60 18.25 20.18
N ALA A 333 9.08 17.13 19.67
CA ALA A 333 8.02 16.38 20.34
C ALA A 333 8.19 14.87 20.15
N PRO A 334 7.81 14.04 21.14
CA PRO A 334 7.85 12.59 21.01
C PRO A 334 6.80 12.13 20.00
N VAL A 335 7.15 11.12 19.19
CA VAL A 335 6.19 10.47 18.29
C VAL A 335 5.38 9.46 19.08
N THR A 336 4.06 9.67 19.17
CA THR A 336 3.17 8.63 19.68
C THR A 336 2.81 7.72 18.52
N GLU A 337 3.49 6.57 18.40
CA GLU A 337 3.17 5.60 17.36
C GLU A 337 1.74 5.09 17.53
N GLY A 338 0.86 5.44 16.59
CA GLY A 338 -0.44 4.79 16.45
C GLY A 338 -0.23 3.37 15.94
N ALA A 339 -0.62 2.37 16.74
CA ALA A 339 -0.53 0.97 16.36
C ALA A 339 -1.42 0.68 15.14
N LEU A 340 -0.79 0.45 13.99
CA LEU A 340 -1.44 -0.13 12.82
C LEU A 340 -1.35 -1.67 12.89
N PRO A 341 -2.32 -2.39 12.31
CA PRO A 341 -2.39 -3.84 12.39
C PRO A 341 -1.11 -4.47 11.86
N SER A 342 -0.53 -5.34 12.69
CA SER A 342 0.73 -6.02 12.39
C SER A 342 0.60 -6.96 11.20
N VAL A 343 1.57 -6.85 10.29
CA VAL A 343 1.78 -7.68 9.09
C VAL A 343 1.64 -9.17 9.37
N ASP A 344 1.09 -9.89 8.40
CA ASP A 344 1.00 -11.34 8.35
C ASP A 344 2.40 -12.01 8.46
N ARG A 345 2.77 -12.36 9.70
CA ARG A 345 4.04 -13.02 10.04
C ARG A 345 4.20 -14.38 9.33
N ALA A 346 3.11 -15.00 8.90
CA ALA A 346 3.14 -16.31 8.24
C ALA A 346 3.87 -16.24 6.89
N SER A 347 3.62 -15.18 6.11
CA SER A 347 4.19 -15.01 4.78
C SER A 347 5.68 -14.61 4.79
N ALA A 348 6.18 -13.95 5.85
CA ALA A 348 7.61 -13.67 6.05
C ALA A 348 8.37 -14.90 6.56
N ARG A 349 7.73 -15.70 7.43
CA ARG A 349 8.27 -17.00 7.88
C ARG A 349 8.49 -17.94 6.70
N LEU A 350 7.58 -17.97 5.73
CA LEU A 350 7.67 -18.89 4.59
C LEU A 350 8.92 -18.64 3.72
N SER A 351 9.30 -17.39 3.45
CA SER A 351 10.52 -17.07 2.68
C SER A 351 11.79 -17.43 3.43
N VAL A 352 11.82 -17.23 4.75
CA VAL A 352 12.96 -17.61 5.61
C VAL A 352 13.07 -19.11 5.73
N VAL A 353 11.95 -19.82 5.91
CA VAL A 353 11.90 -21.28 5.97
C VAL A 353 12.41 -21.88 4.66
N LEU A 354 11.94 -21.41 3.50
CA LEU A 354 12.43 -21.90 2.20
C LEU A 354 13.94 -21.71 2.02
N LEU A 355 14.46 -20.52 2.34
CA LEU A 355 15.90 -20.25 2.26
C LEU A 355 16.67 -21.16 3.24
N ALA A 356 16.22 -21.27 4.49
CA ALA A 356 16.85 -22.11 5.50
C ALA A 356 16.85 -23.59 5.08
N THR A 357 15.74 -24.11 4.54
CA THR A 357 15.65 -25.49 4.04
C THR A 357 16.64 -25.76 2.91
N VAL A 358 16.78 -24.82 1.95
CA VAL A 358 17.76 -24.97 0.86
C VAL A 358 19.20 -24.93 1.39
N LEU A 359 19.51 -24.00 2.30
CA LEU A 359 20.84 -23.90 2.92
C LEU A 359 21.18 -25.18 3.70
N VAL A 360 20.24 -25.69 4.51
CA VAL A 360 20.39 -26.96 5.24
C VAL A 360 20.64 -28.12 4.28
N GLY A 361 19.96 -28.15 3.13
CA GLY A 361 20.23 -29.14 2.08
C GLY A 361 21.68 -29.10 1.59
N PHE A 362 22.20 -27.92 1.25
CA PHE A 362 23.61 -27.76 0.86
C PHE A 362 24.58 -28.15 1.98
N CYS A 363 24.29 -27.80 3.24
CA CYS A 363 25.09 -28.20 4.40
C CYS A 363 25.08 -29.71 4.59
N PHE A 364 23.92 -30.35 4.51
CA PHE A 364 23.77 -31.80 4.62
C PHE A 364 24.59 -32.52 3.54
N LYS A 365 24.59 -32.00 2.30
CA LYS A 365 25.43 -32.51 1.22
C LYS A 365 26.93 -32.46 1.57
N GLY A 366 27.41 -31.35 2.11
CA GLY A 366 28.82 -31.23 2.55
C GLY A 366 29.16 -32.21 3.68
N LEU A 367 28.23 -32.40 4.63
CA LEU A 367 28.41 -33.31 5.75
C LEU A 367 28.48 -34.78 5.32
N LEU A 368 27.76 -35.19 4.26
CA LEU A 368 27.83 -36.58 3.75
C LEU A 368 29.24 -37.01 3.33
N GLN A 369 30.07 -36.06 2.92
CA GLN A 369 31.46 -36.32 2.50
C GLN A 369 32.44 -36.18 3.67
N THR A 370 31.97 -35.77 4.86
CA THR A 370 32.81 -35.50 6.02
C THR A 370 32.97 -36.75 6.87
N PRO A 371 34.21 -37.16 7.23
CA PRO A 371 34.41 -38.30 8.09
C PRO A 371 33.87 -38.04 9.52
N LEU A 372 33.40 -39.11 10.19
CA LEU A 372 32.65 -39.01 11.46
C LEU A 372 33.41 -38.25 12.57
N TYR A 373 34.73 -38.35 12.61
CA TYR A 373 35.55 -37.66 13.62
C TYR A 373 35.65 -36.14 13.40
N LEU A 374 35.38 -35.64 12.18
CA LEU A 374 35.39 -34.20 11.85
C LEU A 374 33.99 -33.57 11.82
N MET A 375 32.93 -34.39 11.86
CA MET A 375 31.52 -33.96 11.85
C MET A 375 31.20 -32.81 12.83
N PRO A 376 31.54 -32.85 14.13
CA PRO A 376 31.13 -31.79 15.05
C PRO A 376 31.73 -30.42 14.65
N TYR A 377 32.99 -30.39 14.19
CA TYR A 377 33.64 -29.17 13.72
C TYR A 377 33.01 -28.64 12.44
N ALA A 378 32.77 -29.53 11.47
CA ALA A 378 32.12 -29.17 10.21
C ALA A 378 30.70 -28.61 10.42
N VAL A 379 29.92 -29.20 11.34
CA VAL A 379 28.59 -28.71 11.70
C VAL A 379 28.66 -27.30 12.28
N VAL A 380 29.55 -27.03 13.24
CA VAL A 380 29.69 -25.69 13.85
C VAL A 380 30.06 -24.64 12.80
N LEU A 381 31.01 -24.96 11.92
CA LEU A 381 31.44 -24.05 10.84
C LEU A 381 30.31 -23.80 9.83
N LEU A 382 29.56 -24.82 9.43
CA LEU A 382 28.41 -24.68 8.52
C LEU A 382 27.27 -23.87 9.15
N VAL A 383 27.02 -24.05 10.44
CA VAL A 383 26.06 -23.22 11.18
C VAL A 383 26.50 -21.75 11.17
N ALA A 384 27.79 -21.47 11.37
CA ALA A 384 28.33 -20.12 11.28
C ALA A 384 28.16 -19.51 9.87
N VAL A 385 28.50 -20.28 8.82
CA VAL A 385 28.32 -19.89 7.41
C VAL A 385 26.85 -19.59 7.12
N CYS A 386 25.91 -20.44 7.57
CA CYS A 386 24.47 -20.23 7.43
C CYS A 386 23.97 -19.01 8.20
N ALA A 387 24.48 -18.77 9.41
CA ALA A 387 24.12 -17.60 10.20
C ALA A 387 24.55 -16.30 9.51
N VAL A 388 25.74 -16.27 8.92
CA VAL A 388 26.19 -15.17 8.06
C VAL A 388 25.26 -15.01 6.85
N GLN A 389 24.88 -16.12 6.20
CA GLN A 389 24.01 -16.08 5.02
C GLN A 389 22.60 -15.56 5.30
N LEU A 390 22.02 -15.96 6.43
CA LEU A 390 20.75 -15.44 6.90
C LEU A 390 20.87 -13.98 7.36
N GLY A 391 22.01 -13.56 7.90
CA GLY A 391 22.25 -12.17 8.27
C GLY A 391 22.27 -11.22 7.07
N TRP A 392 22.69 -11.68 5.89
CA TRP A 392 22.51 -10.91 4.65
C TRP A 392 21.04 -10.59 4.39
N MET A 393 20.07 -11.35 4.90
CA MET A 393 18.66 -10.93 4.78
C MET A 393 18.38 -9.61 5.49
N ARG A 394 19.07 -9.27 6.59
CA ARG A 394 18.83 -8.06 7.38
C ARG A 394 19.70 -6.88 6.93
N GLY A 395 20.76 -7.15 6.18
CA GLY A 395 21.76 -6.16 5.80
C GLY A 395 22.84 -6.01 6.87
N TYR A 396 24.06 -5.71 6.44
CA TYR A 396 25.20 -5.51 7.33
C TYR A 396 25.73 -4.08 7.19
N ARG A 397 25.99 -3.41 8.31
CA ARG A 397 26.63 -2.09 8.32
C ARG A 397 28.12 -2.15 7.95
N ARG A 398 28.82 -3.24 8.33
CA ARG A 398 30.26 -3.46 8.07
C ARG A 398 30.47 -4.60 7.06
N THR A 399 30.11 -4.35 5.81
CA THR A 399 30.16 -5.33 4.72
C THR A 399 31.53 -5.99 4.54
N ALA A 400 32.62 -5.22 4.61
CA ALA A 400 33.98 -5.74 4.44
C ALA A 400 34.38 -6.77 5.52
N SER A 401 34.11 -6.49 6.79
CA SER A 401 34.43 -7.42 7.90
C SER A 401 33.67 -8.73 7.79
N VAL A 402 32.41 -8.69 7.33
CA VAL A 402 31.59 -9.88 7.12
C VAL A 402 32.10 -10.72 5.95
N LEU A 403 32.54 -10.08 4.85
CA LEU A 403 33.18 -10.79 3.74
C LEU A 403 34.49 -11.44 4.17
N LEU A 404 35.32 -10.76 4.95
CA LEU A 404 36.55 -11.33 5.51
C LEU A 404 36.26 -12.54 6.41
N LEU A 405 35.27 -12.43 7.30
CA LEU A 405 34.84 -13.53 8.16
C LEU A 405 34.34 -14.73 7.32
N GLN A 406 33.48 -14.48 6.33
CA GLN A 406 32.94 -15.55 5.48
C GLN A 406 34.04 -16.20 4.62
N GLY A 407 35.00 -15.42 4.12
CA GLY A 407 36.18 -15.91 3.43
C GLY A 407 37.01 -16.80 4.35
N ALA A 408 37.29 -16.36 5.58
CA ALA A 408 38.01 -17.16 6.56
C ALA A 408 37.29 -18.49 6.88
N LEU A 409 35.97 -18.44 7.13
CA LEU A 409 35.16 -19.65 7.36
C LEU A 409 35.15 -20.62 6.16
N SER A 410 35.31 -20.09 4.94
CA SER A 410 35.24 -20.90 3.72
C SER A 410 36.58 -21.53 3.34
N PHE A 411 37.70 -20.81 3.52
CA PHE A 411 39.02 -21.26 3.07
C PHE A 411 39.91 -21.80 4.17
N LEU A 412 39.83 -21.23 5.39
CA LEU A 412 40.71 -21.65 6.48
C LEU A 412 40.55 -23.15 6.82
N PRO A 413 39.36 -23.75 6.83
CA PRO A 413 39.22 -25.17 7.17
C PRO A 413 39.70 -26.16 6.09
N LEU A 414 40.00 -25.70 4.86
CA LEU A 414 40.35 -26.57 3.74
C LEU A 414 41.56 -27.50 3.98
N PRO A 415 42.67 -27.06 4.62
CA PRO A 415 43.81 -27.93 4.89
C PRO A 415 43.51 -29.09 5.85
N TRP A 416 42.53 -28.91 6.75
CA TRP A 416 42.16 -29.92 7.76
C TRP A 416 41.00 -30.82 7.31
N LEU A 417 39.98 -30.23 6.68
CA LEU A 417 38.77 -30.95 6.23
C LEU A 417 38.90 -31.50 4.80
N GLY A 418 39.91 -31.08 4.04
CA GLY A 418 40.20 -31.58 2.70
C GLY A 418 39.04 -31.42 1.71
N VAL A 419 38.85 -32.45 0.88
CA VAL A 419 37.85 -32.47 -0.20
C VAL A 419 36.42 -32.24 0.32
N SER A 420 36.11 -32.69 1.54
CA SER A 420 34.78 -32.56 2.16
C SER A 420 34.34 -31.10 2.36
N TRP A 421 35.27 -30.15 2.43
CA TRP A 421 34.97 -28.72 2.63
C TRP A 421 35.02 -27.88 1.35
N VAL A 422 35.39 -28.47 0.21
CA VAL A 422 35.58 -27.74 -1.06
C VAL A 422 34.29 -27.12 -1.59
N GLY A 423 33.12 -27.54 -1.10
CA GLY A 423 31.83 -26.91 -1.41
C GLY A 423 31.55 -25.60 -0.65
N ALA A 424 32.17 -25.38 0.52
CA ALA A 424 31.90 -24.22 1.37
C ALA A 424 32.19 -22.85 0.70
N PRO A 425 33.27 -22.69 -0.10
CA PRO A 425 33.52 -21.46 -0.87
C PRO A 425 32.38 -21.02 -1.80
N GLY A 426 31.45 -21.91 -2.18
CA GLY A 426 30.23 -21.54 -2.90
C GLY A 426 29.33 -20.56 -2.13
N PHE A 427 29.26 -20.66 -0.81
CA PHE A 427 28.52 -19.70 0.02
C PHE A 427 29.22 -18.33 0.06
N PHE A 428 30.55 -18.31 0.05
CA PHE A 428 31.32 -17.08 -0.05
C PHE A 428 31.13 -16.39 -1.40
N ALA A 429 31.13 -17.14 -2.51
CA ALA A 429 30.76 -16.62 -3.82
C ALA A 429 29.37 -15.96 -3.82
N GLY A 430 28.39 -16.57 -3.15
CA GLY A 430 27.06 -15.98 -2.96
C GLY A 430 27.12 -14.64 -2.22
N SER A 431 27.92 -14.54 -1.16
CA SER A 431 28.12 -13.28 -0.41
C SER A 431 28.81 -12.20 -1.23
N LEU A 432 29.82 -12.54 -2.04
CA LEU A 432 30.48 -11.61 -2.96
C LEU A 432 29.49 -11.05 -3.98
N LEU A 433 28.68 -11.93 -4.56
CA LEU A 433 27.62 -11.58 -5.50
C LEU A 433 26.55 -10.68 -4.87
N ILE A 434 26.30 -10.73 -3.57
CA ILE A 434 25.32 -9.86 -2.90
C ILE A 434 25.94 -8.50 -2.53
N ALA A 435 27.21 -8.50 -2.13
CA ALA A 435 27.86 -7.39 -1.44
C ALA A 435 28.56 -6.39 -2.36
N LEU A 436 29.05 -6.83 -3.51
CA LEU A 436 29.96 -6.05 -4.36
C LEU A 436 29.30 -5.61 -5.67
N PRO A 437 29.83 -4.55 -6.32
CA PRO A 437 29.43 -4.17 -7.67
C PRO A 437 29.61 -5.34 -8.66
N PRO A 438 28.78 -5.43 -9.73
CA PRO A 438 28.75 -6.59 -10.62
C PRO A 438 30.12 -6.98 -11.18
N ALA A 439 30.94 -6.03 -11.63
CA ALA A 439 32.26 -6.29 -12.20
C ALA A 439 33.19 -6.99 -11.19
N ALA A 440 33.32 -6.44 -9.98
CA ALA A 440 34.14 -7.00 -8.91
C ALA A 440 33.58 -8.33 -8.36
N ALA A 441 32.26 -8.44 -8.26
CA ALA A 441 31.60 -9.63 -7.75
C ALA A 441 31.82 -10.86 -8.65
N TRP A 442 31.70 -10.69 -9.97
CA TRP A 442 31.92 -11.76 -10.94
C TRP A 442 33.40 -12.11 -11.07
N SER A 443 34.30 -11.13 -11.07
CA SER A 443 35.75 -11.39 -11.13
C SER A 443 36.25 -12.14 -9.90
N LEU A 444 35.80 -11.76 -8.70
CA LEU A 444 36.17 -12.47 -7.48
C LEU A 444 35.52 -13.85 -7.39
N THR A 445 34.30 -14.03 -7.91
CA THR A 445 33.68 -15.35 -8.01
C THR A 445 34.48 -16.27 -8.94
N ALA A 446 34.93 -15.75 -10.10
CA ALA A 446 35.80 -16.49 -11.01
C ALA A 446 37.15 -16.84 -10.35
N LEU A 447 37.70 -15.94 -9.53
CA LEU A 447 38.90 -16.22 -8.72
C LEU A 447 38.64 -17.34 -7.71
N VAL A 448 37.51 -17.31 -6.98
CA VAL A 448 37.14 -18.40 -6.05
C VAL A 448 37.01 -19.73 -6.78
N MET A 449 36.42 -19.75 -7.99
CA MET A 449 36.35 -20.96 -8.82
C MET A 449 37.74 -21.47 -9.19
N ALA A 450 38.65 -20.58 -9.59
CA ALA A 450 40.03 -20.95 -9.94
C ALA A 450 40.80 -21.48 -8.72
N VAL A 451 40.65 -20.87 -7.55
CA VAL A 451 41.27 -21.33 -6.29
C VAL A 451 40.75 -22.71 -5.91
N VAL A 452 39.43 -22.94 -5.99
CA VAL A 452 38.83 -24.25 -5.73
C VAL A 452 39.29 -25.30 -6.74
N ALA A 453 39.37 -24.95 -8.02
CA ALA A 453 39.88 -25.85 -9.05
C ALA A 453 41.34 -26.23 -8.79
N GLY A 454 42.18 -25.24 -8.47
CA GLY A 454 43.59 -25.45 -8.13
C GLY A 454 43.76 -26.32 -6.89
N ALA A 455 43.00 -26.04 -5.82
CA ALA A 455 43.01 -26.85 -4.60
C ALA A 455 42.60 -28.30 -4.86
N ALA A 456 41.52 -28.53 -5.63
CA ALA A 456 41.07 -29.86 -5.99
C ALA A 456 42.11 -30.63 -6.84
N ALA A 457 42.77 -29.94 -7.79
CA ALA A 457 43.84 -30.52 -8.60
C ALA A 457 45.07 -30.90 -7.75
N LEU A 458 45.47 -30.04 -6.80
CA LEU A 458 46.56 -30.31 -5.85
C LEU A 458 46.24 -31.49 -4.93
N LEU A 459 44.97 -31.70 -4.60
CA LEU A 459 44.48 -32.87 -3.86
C LEU A 459 44.33 -34.14 -4.73
N GLY A 460 44.85 -34.13 -5.96
CA GLY A 460 44.87 -35.29 -6.86
C GLY A 460 43.52 -35.68 -7.45
N GLN A 461 42.53 -34.78 -7.45
CA GLN A 461 41.21 -35.08 -8.01
C GLN A 461 41.26 -35.17 -9.55
N PRO A 462 40.50 -36.09 -10.16
CA PRO A 462 40.48 -36.22 -11.61
C PRO A 462 39.84 -34.99 -12.27
N ALA A 463 40.27 -34.65 -13.48
CA ALA A 463 39.86 -33.43 -14.18
C ALA A 463 38.32 -33.20 -14.24
N PRO A 464 37.47 -34.22 -14.50
CA PRO A 464 36.02 -34.04 -14.47
C PRO A 464 35.47 -33.63 -13.10
N VAL A 465 36.07 -34.13 -12.01
CA VAL A 465 35.69 -33.78 -10.63
C VAL A 465 36.12 -32.34 -10.30
N VAL A 466 37.33 -31.95 -10.72
CA VAL A 466 37.84 -30.57 -10.56
C VAL A 466 36.91 -29.56 -11.24
N VAL A 467 36.54 -29.82 -12.50
CA VAL A 467 35.60 -28.96 -13.25
C VAL A 467 34.25 -28.90 -12.55
N ASN A 468 33.71 -30.04 -12.12
CA ASN A 468 32.42 -30.09 -11.40
C ASN A 468 32.44 -29.29 -10.09
N LEU A 469 33.52 -29.38 -9.30
CA LEU A 469 33.68 -28.61 -8.06
C LEU A 469 33.76 -27.10 -8.33
N ALA A 470 34.54 -26.69 -9.33
CA ALA A 470 34.66 -25.29 -9.72
C ALA A 470 33.32 -24.70 -10.19
N VAL A 471 32.57 -25.42 -11.04
CA VAL A 471 31.25 -24.95 -11.49
C VAL A 471 30.22 -24.98 -10.35
N SER A 472 30.32 -25.93 -9.41
CA SER A 472 29.43 -26.00 -8.24
C SER A 472 29.55 -24.76 -7.33
N VAL A 473 30.72 -24.13 -7.25
CA VAL A 473 30.91 -22.83 -6.57
C VAL A 473 30.02 -21.77 -7.19
N LEU A 474 30.05 -21.64 -8.52
CA LEU A 474 29.24 -20.68 -9.27
C LEU A 474 27.74 -20.94 -9.05
N VAL A 475 27.31 -22.19 -9.19
CA VAL A 475 25.90 -22.57 -9.01
C VAL A 475 25.42 -22.24 -7.60
N THR A 476 26.18 -22.65 -6.58
CA THR A 476 25.86 -22.36 -5.18
C THR A 476 25.79 -20.86 -4.93
N GLY A 477 26.77 -20.10 -5.44
CA GLY A 477 26.80 -18.64 -5.31
C GLY A 477 25.60 -17.95 -5.96
N VAL A 478 25.24 -18.34 -7.19
CA VAL A 478 24.11 -17.78 -7.93
C VAL A 478 22.78 -18.15 -7.28
N VAL A 479 22.62 -19.39 -6.79
CA VAL A 479 21.43 -19.83 -6.04
C VAL A 479 21.26 -19.03 -4.75
N VAL A 480 22.34 -18.91 -3.97
CA VAL A 480 22.33 -18.17 -2.71
C VAL A 480 22.04 -16.68 -2.94
N ARG A 481 22.69 -16.05 -3.94
CA ARG A 481 22.39 -14.68 -4.38
C ARG A 481 20.90 -14.57 -4.74
N GLY A 482 20.38 -15.51 -5.52
CA GLY A 482 19.02 -15.47 -6.02
C GLY A 482 17.97 -15.56 -4.92
N LEU A 483 18.14 -16.51 -3.98
CA LEU A 483 17.23 -16.68 -2.86
C LEU A 483 17.26 -15.47 -1.91
N VAL A 484 18.45 -14.97 -1.55
CA VAL A 484 18.59 -13.80 -0.66
C VAL A 484 18.02 -12.54 -1.31
N LEU A 485 18.30 -12.31 -2.60
CA LEU A 485 17.82 -11.14 -3.32
C LEU A 485 16.30 -11.13 -3.43
N LEU A 486 15.69 -12.24 -3.87
CA LEU A 486 14.23 -12.34 -3.97
C LEU A 486 13.57 -12.19 -2.59
N ALA A 487 14.13 -12.79 -1.54
CA ALA A 487 13.60 -12.66 -0.19
C ALA A 487 13.76 -11.24 0.41
N ARG A 488 14.80 -10.48 0.01
CA ARG A 488 14.92 -9.04 0.32
C ARG A 488 13.85 -8.24 -0.43
N GLN A 489 13.68 -8.46 -1.73
CA GLN A 489 12.68 -7.78 -2.55
C GLN A 489 11.25 -7.99 -2.04
N VAL A 490 10.88 -9.21 -1.65
CA VAL A 490 9.56 -9.48 -1.03
C VAL A 490 9.36 -8.63 0.22
N ARG A 491 10.39 -8.49 1.07
CA ARG A 491 10.29 -7.72 2.32
C ARG A 491 10.24 -6.22 2.08
N GLU A 492 11.07 -5.72 1.17
CA GLU A 492 11.07 -4.30 0.79
C GLU A 492 9.74 -3.90 0.16
N LEU A 493 9.20 -4.70 -0.77
CA LEU A 493 7.90 -4.44 -1.38
C LEU A 493 6.75 -4.47 -0.38
N ARG A 494 6.80 -5.36 0.62
CA ARG A 494 5.81 -5.37 1.70
C ARG A 494 5.90 -4.12 2.55
N ALA A 495 7.10 -3.77 3.02
CA ALA A 495 7.31 -2.56 3.80
C ALA A 495 6.86 -1.31 3.04
N ALA A 496 7.14 -1.24 1.73
CA ALA A 496 6.65 -0.18 0.86
C ALA A 496 5.12 -0.18 0.72
N GLY A 497 4.50 -1.35 0.52
CA GLY A 497 3.05 -1.49 0.44
C GLY A 497 2.34 -1.08 1.75
N GLU A 498 2.91 -1.44 2.89
CA GLU A 498 2.45 -0.99 4.21
C GLU A 498 2.61 0.52 4.37
N GLY A 499 3.72 1.10 3.90
CA GLY A 499 3.92 2.54 3.84
C GLY A 499 2.82 3.23 3.01
N MET A 500 2.49 2.68 1.84
CA MET A 500 1.42 3.20 0.97
C MET A 500 0.04 3.09 1.65
N ALA A 501 -0.28 1.96 2.28
CA ALA A 501 -1.54 1.79 2.97
C ALA A 501 -1.69 2.77 4.14
N ARG A 502 -0.62 2.97 4.91
CA ARG A 502 -0.55 3.97 5.98
C ARG A 502 -0.75 5.38 5.47
N ALA A 503 -0.05 5.74 4.39
CA ALA A 503 -0.18 7.05 3.76
C ALA A 503 -1.59 7.28 3.22
N ALA A 504 -2.22 6.27 2.61
CA ALA A 504 -3.57 6.35 2.08
C ALA A 504 -4.62 6.57 3.19
N ALA A 505 -4.52 5.84 4.31
CA ALA A 505 -5.39 6.05 5.47
C ALA A 505 -5.20 7.45 6.08
N LEU A 506 -3.96 7.91 6.25
CA LEU A 506 -3.68 9.26 6.75
C LEU A 506 -4.23 10.35 5.82
N GLN A 507 -4.02 10.20 4.51
CA GLN A 507 -4.56 11.12 3.51
C GLN A 507 -6.09 11.24 3.63
N GLU A 508 -6.76 10.13 3.94
CA GLU A 508 -8.21 10.13 4.13
C GLU A 508 -8.64 10.87 5.40
N ARG A 509 -7.95 10.67 6.54
CA ARG A 509 -8.17 11.50 7.74
C ARG A 509 -7.97 12.99 7.47
N LEU A 510 -6.94 13.35 6.70
CA LEU A 510 -6.66 14.75 6.35
C LEU A 510 -7.67 15.33 5.36
N ARG A 511 -8.24 14.50 4.47
CA ARG A 511 -9.38 14.90 3.63
C ARG A 511 -10.60 15.17 4.50
N ALA A 512 -10.96 14.23 5.37
CA ALA A 512 -12.09 14.40 6.28
C ALA A 512 -11.94 15.64 7.18
N ALA A 513 -10.72 15.97 7.63
CA ALA A 513 -10.47 17.18 8.38
C ALA A 513 -10.77 18.47 7.60
N ARG A 514 -10.45 18.48 6.30
CA ARG A 514 -10.78 19.60 5.39
C ARG A 514 -12.28 19.66 5.15
N ASP A 515 -12.90 18.55 4.79
CA ASP A 515 -14.35 18.49 4.53
C ASP A 515 -15.16 18.90 5.78
N LEU A 516 -14.72 18.47 6.97
CA LEU A 516 -15.31 18.87 8.25
C LEU A 516 -15.18 20.38 8.50
N HIS A 517 -14.05 21.00 8.15
CA HIS A 517 -13.87 22.43 8.30
C HIS A 517 -14.66 23.23 7.26
N ASP A 518 -14.60 22.82 6.00
CA ASP A 518 -15.13 23.56 4.87
C ASP A 518 -16.66 23.45 4.81
N LEU A 519 -17.22 22.26 5.01
CA LEU A 519 -18.67 22.05 4.94
C LEU A 519 -19.36 22.35 6.29
N LEU A 520 -18.93 21.70 7.36
CA LEU A 520 -19.61 21.81 8.65
C LEU A 520 -19.22 23.07 9.41
N GLY A 521 -17.95 23.51 9.32
CA GLY A 521 -17.48 24.73 9.95
C GLY A 521 -18.17 25.99 9.43
N HIS A 522 -18.29 26.15 8.11
CA HIS A 522 -18.99 27.30 7.52
C HIS A 522 -20.49 27.27 7.78
N ASN A 523 -21.14 26.10 7.64
CA ASN A 523 -22.57 25.98 7.89
C ASN A 523 -22.92 26.29 9.36
N LEU A 524 -22.16 25.76 10.33
CA LEU A 524 -22.38 26.05 11.75
C LEU A 524 -22.08 27.51 12.12
N ALA A 525 -21.08 28.13 11.50
CA ALA A 525 -20.83 29.57 11.68
C ALA A 525 -22.00 30.42 11.16
N ALA A 526 -22.57 30.05 10.01
CA ALA A 526 -23.76 30.70 9.46
C ALA A 526 -24.99 30.48 10.36
N VAL A 527 -25.20 29.27 10.89
CA VAL A 527 -26.25 28.98 11.88
C VAL A 527 -26.09 29.87 13.11
N LEU A 528 -24.88 29.96 13.66
CA LEU A 528 -24.59 30.80 14.82
C LEU A 528 -24.94 32.27 14.54
N LEU A 529 -24.49 32.81 13.40
CA LEU A 529 -24.79 34.20 13.00
C LEU A 529 -26.30 34.43 12.86
N LYS A 530 -27.03 33.49 12.25
CA LYS A 530 -28.49 33.56 12.09
C LYS A 530 -29.21 33.54 13.44
N CYS A 531 -28.79 32.68 14.37
CA CYS A 531 -29.31 32.65 15.74
C CYS A 531 -29.01 33.96 16.50
N GLU A 532 -27.83 34.57 16.32
CA GLU A 532 -27.49 35.86 16.95
C GLU A 532 -28.34 37.00 16.40
N VAL A 533 -28.63 37.00 15.10
CA VAL A 533 -29.54 37.98 14.47
C VAL A 533 -30.97 37.78 14.98
N ALA A 534 -31.46 36.55 15.05
CA ALA A 534 -32.78 36.23 15.58
C ALA A 534 -32.94 36.67 17.05
N ALA A 535 -31.91 36.47 17.88
CA ALA A 535 -31.91 36.92 19.27
C ALA A 535 -32.08 38.44 19.40
N ARG A 536 -31.46 39.23 18.51
CA ARG A 536 -31.57 40.70 18.50
C ARG A 536 -32.92 41.19 17.98
N LEU A 537 -33.59 40.42 17.12
CA LEU A 537 -34.87 40.78 16.51
C LEU A 537 -36.07 40.27 17.31
N LEU A 538 -35.88 39.44 18.33
CA LEU A 538 -36.96 38.75 19.03
C LEU A 538 -38.04 39.69 19.58
N GLU A 539 -37.65 40.84 20.13
CA GLU A 539 -38.58 41.85 20.67
C GLU A 539 -38.96 42.93 19.63
N ALA A 540 -38.06 43.22 18.69
CA ALA A 540 -38.21 44.33 17.73
C ALA A 540 -39.00 43.94 16.46
N ASP A 541 -38.80 42.72 15.95
CA ASP A 541 -39.44 42.19 14.75
C ASP A 541 -39.57 40.65 14.85
N PRO A 542 -40.59 40.17 15.60
CA PRO A 542 -40.84 38.74 15.77
C PRO A 542 -40.98 37.92 14.47
N PRO A 543 -41.66 38.39 13.40
CA PRO A 543 -41.75 37.64 12.16
C PRO A 543 -40.39 37.53 11.42
N ARG A 544 -39.54 38.56 11.40
CA ARG A 544 -38.16 38.39 10.87
C ARG A 544 -37.31 37.49 11.75
N ALA A 545 -37.42 37.59 13.08
CA ALA A 545 -36.71 36.69 13.99
C ALA A 545 -37.06 35.22 13.71
N ARG A 546 -38.34 34.94 13.41
CA ARG A 546 -38.78 33.61 13.04
C ARG A 546 -38.19 33.13 11.70
N ALA A 547 -38.19 33.98 10.68
CA ALA A 547 -37.60 33.64 9.38
C ALA A 547 -36.11 33.31 9.47
N GLU A 548 -35.35 34.02 10.32
CA GLU A 548 -33.93 33.74 10.54
C GLU A 548 -33.70 32.42 11.28
N LEU A 549 -34.58 32.05 12.22
CA LEU A 549 -34.54 30.75 12.91
C LEU A 549 -34.90 29.60 11.97
N ASP A 550 -35.89 29.75 11.11
CA ASP A 550 -36.26 28.73 10.12
C ASP A 550 -35.10 28.52 9.11
N ALA A 551 -34.41 29.59 8.72
CA ALA A 551 -33.20 29.49 7.89
C ALA A 551 -32.04 28.78 8.62
N ALA A 552 -31.85 29.03 9.92
CA ALA A 552 -30.88 28.33 10.75
C ALA A 552 -31.20 26.84 10.88
N ALA A 553 -32.47 26.47 11.09
CA ALA A 553 -32.93 25.09 11.12
C ALA A 553 -32.63 24.36 9.81
N GLY A 554 -32.92 24.99 8.67
CA GLY A 554 -32.62 24.43 7.35
C GLY A 554 -31.13 24.24 7.08
N LEU A 555 -30.27 25.15 7.58
CA LEU A 555 -28.81 24.99 7.51
C LEU A 555 -28.31 23.84 8.41
N ALA A 556 -28.87 23.69 9.61
CA ALA A 556 -28.53 22.60 10.52
C ALA A 556 -28.92 21.22 9.97
N GLU A 557 -30.10 21.09 9.35
CA GLU A 557 -30.52 19.84 8.70
C GLU A 557 -29.66 19.50 7.47
N ARG A 558 -29.27 20.50 6.67
CA ARG A 558 -28.31 20.29 5.57
C ARG A 558 -26.96 19.80 6.07
N ALA A 559 -26.41 20.44 7.10
CA ALA A 559 -25.17 20.00 7.74
C ALA A 559 -25.27 18.55 8.25
N ARG A 560 -26.40 18.17 8.84
CA ARG A 560 -26.65 16.80 9.29
C ARG A 560 -26.78 15.79 8.13
N ALA A 561 -27.43 16.18 7.04
CA ALA A 561 -27.53 15.37 5.83
C ALA A 561 -26.16 15.16 5.16
N ASP A 562 -25.35 16.21 5.07
CA ASP A 562 -23.98 16.16 4.54
C ASP A 562 -23.09 15.23 5.40
N LEU A 563 -23.21 15.31 6.73
CA LEU A 563 -22.52 14.41 7.65
C LEU A 563 -22.92 12.94 7.41
N ARG A 564 -24.20 12.65 7.21
CA ARG A 564 -24.70 11.28 6.91
C ARG A 564 -24.29 10.79 5.51
N GLY A 565 -24.24 11.70 4.53
CA GLY A 565 -23.77 11.41 3.17
C GLY A 565 -22.27 11.11 3.11
N ALA A 566 -21.46 11.89 3.82
CA ALA A 566 -20.02 11.63 3.98
C ALA A 566 -19.74 10.33 4.76
N ALA A 567 -20.65 9.96 5.67
CA ALA A 567 -20.53 8.77 6.49
C ALA A 567 -20.96 7.45 5.81
N GLY A 568 -21.24 7.46 4.49
CA GLY A 568 -21.66 6.28 3.74
C GLY A 568 -22.95 5.60 4.23
N THR A 569 -23.70 6.28 5.12
CA THR A 569 -24.87 5.75 5.83
C THR A 569 -26.16 6.46 5.48
N ALA A 570 -26.13 7.40 4.54
CA ALA A 570 -27.24 7.44 3.61
C ALA A 570 -27.25 6.06 2.94
N ARG A 571 -28.08 5.12 3.45
CA ARG A 571 -28.75 4.17 2.56
C ARG A 571 -29.13 5.02 1.39
N THR A 572 -28.61 4.74 0.20
CA THR A 572 -29.12 5.46 -0.95
C THR A 572 -30.59 5.13 -0.93
N PRO A 573 -31.47 6.10 -0.62
CA PRO A 573 -32.87 5.79 -0.43
C PRO A 573 -33.30 5.11 -1.72
N LEU A 574 -33.92 3.93 -1.58
CA LEU A 574 -34.49 3.25 -2.73
C LEU A 574 -35.35 4.30 -3.46
N LEU A 575 -35.33 4.31 -4.79
CA LEU A 575 -36.01 5.35 -5.58
C LEU A 575 -37.48 5.54 -5.12
N VAL A 576 -38.10 4.47 -4.62
CA VAL A 576 -39.41 4.43 -3.97
C VAL A 576 -39.51 5.32 -2.72
N GLU A 577 -38.53 5.28 -1.81
CA GLU A 577 -38.51 6.14 -0.62
C GLU A 577 -38.33 7.63 -0.98
N GLU A 578 -37.51 7.93 -2.00
CA GLU A 578 -37.39 9.30 -2.52
C GLU A 578 -38.66 9.78 -3.21
N LEU A 579 -39.37 8.91 -3.91
CA LEU A 579 -40.66 9.21 -4.55
C LEU A 579 -41.72 9.60 -3.52
N GLU A 580 -41.84 8.84 -2.44
CA GLU A 580 -42.76 9.15 -1.35
C GLU A 580 -42.38 10.45 -0.64
N SER A 581 -41.09 10.68 -0.37
CA SER A 581 -40.62 11.93 0.22
C SER A 581 -40.85 13.12 -0.71
N ALA A 582 -40.56 12.98 -2.00
CA ALA A 582 -40.81 13.99 -3.02
C ALA A 582 -42.30 14.38 -3.09
N ARG A 583 -43.19 13.39 -3.10
CA ARG A 583 -44.65 13.61 -3.07
C ARG A 583 -45.05 14.40 -1.84
N ALA A 584 -44.65 13.96 -0.65
CA ALA A 584 -45.03 14.61 0.60
C ALA A 584 -44.55 16.07 0.68
N VAL A 585 -43.32 16.35 0.25
CA VAL A 585 -42.76 17.71 0.27
C VAL A 585 -43.49 18.63 -0.72
N LEU A 586 -43.75 18.16 -1.95
CA LEU A 586 -44.46 18.94 -2.96
C LEU A 586 -45.92 19.20 -2.58
N GLU A 587 -46.62 18.21 -2.01
CA GLU A 587 -48.00 18.37 -1.52
C GLU A 587 -48.07 19.36 -0.37
N THR A 588 -47.09 19.35 0.55
CA THR A 588 -47.00 20.32 1.65
C THR A 588 -46.79 21.75 1.12
N ALA A 589 -46.14 21.89 -0.04
CA ALA A 589 -45.99 23.16 -0.74
C ALA A 589 -47.23 23.58 -1.57
N GLY A 590 -48.33 22.81 -1.51
CA GLY A 590 -49.57 23.10 -2.22
C GLY A 590 -49.59 22.67 -3.70
N ILE A 591 -48.64 21.84 -4.13
CA ILE A 591 -48.50 21.38 -5.51
C ILE A 591 -49.23 20.05 -5.69
N VAL A 592 -50.04 19.92 -6.74
CA VAL A 592 -50.73 18.66 -7.06
C VAL A 592 -49.75 17.71 -7.73
N VAL A 593 -49.46 16.56 -7.09
CA VAL A 593 -48.48 15.58 -7.56
C VAL A 593 -49.15 14.35 -8.17
N ALA A 594 -48.76 14.00 -9.40
CA ALA A 594 -49.11 12.74 -10.04
C ALA A 594 -47.86 11.87 -10.18
N VAL A 595 -47.88 10.66 -9.59
CA VAL A 595 -46.77 9.71 -9.66
C VAL A 595 -47.18 8.52 -10.51
N ARG A 596 -46.36 8.17 -11.51
CA ARG A 596 -46.49 6.95 -12.31
C ARG A 596 -45.26 6.08 -12.10
N ASP A 597 -45.42 4.99 -11.36
CA ASP A 597 -44.36 4.02 -11.09
C ASP A 597 -44.50 2.81 -12.04
N GLY A 598 -43.48 2.57 -12.85
CA GLY A 598 -43.40 1.50 -13.83
C GLY A 598 -42.85 0.18 -13.30
N GLY A 599 -42.51 0.10 -12.01
CA GLY A 599 -42.08 -1.14 -11.36
C GLY A 599 -40.69 -1.07 -10.71
N PRO A 600 -40.17 -2.22 -10.23
CA PRO A 600 -38.94 -2.26 -9.43
C PRO A 600 -37.70 -1.88 -10.26
N VAL A 601 -36.95 -0.91 -9.75
CA VAL A 601 -35.67 -0.45 -10.32
C VAL A 601 -34.51 -1.12 -9.59
N PRO A 602 -33.46 -1.62 -10.28
CA PRO A 602 -32.27 -2.18 -9.64
C PRO A 602 -31.59 -1.20 -8.68
N ASP A 603 -31.10 -1.68 -7.53
CA ASP A 603 -30.51 -0.84 -6.45
C ASP A 603 -29.42 0.11 -6.94
N ARG A 604 -28.55 -0.34 -7.87
CA ARG A 604 -27.50 0.49 -8.46
C ARG A 604 -28.06 1.66 -9.26
N THR A 605 -29.13 1.45 -10.00
CA THR A 605 -29.79 2.46 -10.82
C THR A 605 -30.62 3.39 -9.94
N ALA A 606 -31.34 2.85 -8.95
CA ALA A 606 -32.06 3.61 -7.93
C ALA A 606 -31.13 4.58 -7.18
N ALA A 607 -29.92 4.13 -6.86
CA ALA A 607 -28.91 4.94 -6.19
C ALA A 607 -28.44 6.17 -6.99
N VAL A 608 -28.51 6.10 -8.32
CA VAL A 608 -28.16 7.21 -9.22
C VAL A 608 -29.37 8.13 -9.46
N LEU A 609 -30.56 7.55 -9.60
CA LEU A 609 -31.79 8.30 -9.90
C LEU A 609 -32.36 9.04 -8.68
N GLY A 610 -32.17 8.54 -7.45
CA GLY A 610 -32.64 9.21 -6.23
C GLY A 610 -32.14 10.66 -6.09
N PRO A 611 -30.81 10.92 -6.17
CA PRO A 611 -30.27 12.28 -6.16
C PRO A 611 -30.79 13.17 -7.30
N VAL A 612 -31.09 12.59 -8.46
CA VAL A 612 -31.65 13.31 -9.61
C VAL A 612 -33.08 13.77 -9.32
N LEU A 613 -33.91 12.88 -8.77
CA LEU A 613 -35.27 13.21 -8.34
C LEU A 613 -35.26 14.33 -7.29
N ARG A 614 -34.37 14.24 -6.29
CA ARG A 614 -34.28 15.24 -5.23
C ARG A 614 -33.91 16.63 -5.74
N GLU A 615 -32.93 16.73 -6.63
CA GLU A 615 -32.55 18.00 -7.24
C GLU A 615 -33.68 18.54 -8.13
N ALA A 616 -34.38 17.67 -8.86
CA ALA A 616 -35.52 18.06 -9.67
C ALA A 616 -36.64 18.67 -8.81
N VAL A 617 -37.01 18.01 -7.71
CA VAL A 617 -38.00 18.52 -6.75
C VAL A 617 -37.54 19.82 -6.10
N THR A 618 -36.26 19.91 -5.73
CA THR A 618 -35.68 21.14 -5.17
C THR A 618 -35.77 22.30 -6.18
N ASN A 619 -35.55 22.04 -7.46
CA ASN A 619 -35.71 23.05 -8.51
C ASN A 619 -37.17 23.49 -8.66
N VAL A 620 -38.13 22.56 -8.61
CA VAL A 620 -39.56 22.90 -8.62
C VAL A 620 -39.91 23.84 -7.46
N LEU A 621 -39.49 23.51 -6.23
CA LEU A 621 -39.76 24.32 -5.04
C LEU A 621 -39.04 25.68 -5.07
N LYS A 622 -37.79 25.71 -5.54
CA LYS A 622 -36.98 26.93 -5.64
C LYS A 622 -37.55 27.93 -6.66
N HIS A 623 -38.15 27.43 -7.74
CA HIS A 623 -38.70 28.27 -8.80
C HIS A 623 -40.20 28.58 -8.62
N GLY A 624 -40.86 28.02 -7.60
CA GLY A 624 -41.98 28.60 -6.85
C GLY A 624 -43.30 28.86 -7.58
N ALA A 625 -43.41 28.59 -8.88
CA ALA A 625 -44.58 28.94 -9.69
C ALA A 625 -45.43 27.73 -10.15
N ALA A 626 -45.01 26.50 -9.80
CA ALA A 626 -45.70 25.28 -10.22
C ALA A 626 -46.95 25.00 -9.36
N GLY A 627 -48.08 24.70 -10.01
CA GLY A 627 -49.30 24.17 -9.38
C GLY A 627 -49.49 22.66 -9.56
N ARG A 628 -48.79 22.06 -10.54
CA ARG A 628 -48.77 20.61 -10.82
C ARG A 628 -47.36 20.11 -11.09
N CYS A 629 -47.09 18.90 -10.58
CA CYS A 629 -45.86 18.16 -10.84
C CYS A 629 -46.20 16.70 -11.19
N GLU A 630 -45.64 16.20 -12.28
CA GLU A 630 -45.75 14.82 -12.72
C GLU A 630 -44.39 14.13 -12.61
N ILE A 631 -44.34 13.02 -11.89
CA ILE A 631 -43.13 12.21 -11.72
C ILE A 631 -43.40 10.83 -12.34
N THR A 632 -42.63 10.45 -13.35
CA THR A 632 -42.77 9.17 -14.04
C THR A 632 -41.47 8.38 -13.94
N VAL A 633 -41.56 7.15 -13.47
CA VAL A 633 -40.46 6.17 -13.49
C VAL A 633 -40.86 5.04 -14.42
N ALA A 634 -40.07 4.81 -15.47
CA ALA A 634 -40.27 3.69 -16.38
C ALA A 634 -39.15 2.67 -16.20
N SER A 635 -39.52 1.46 -15.77
CA SER A 635 -38.64 0.28 -15.67
C SER A 635 -39.19 -0.84 -16.56
N GLY A 636 -38.38 -1.37 -17.47
CA GLY A 636 -38.76 -2.44 -18.40
C GLY A 636 -37.52 -3.08 -19.04
N PRO A 637 -37.66 -3.86 -20.13
CA PRO A 637 -36.52 -4.50 -20.83
C PRO A 637 -35.58 -3.52 -21.56
N GLY A 638 -35.79 -2.21 -21.40
CA GLY A 638 -35.00 -1.12 -21.98
C GLY A 638 -34.32 -0.25 -20.92
N PRO A 639 -33.83 0.94 -21.30
CA PRO A 639 -33.21 1.86 -20.34
C PRO A 639 -34.20 2.29 -19.25
N VAL A 640 -33.71 2.41 -18.02
CA VAL A 640 -34.50 2.94 -16.91
C VAL A 640 -34.56 4.46 -17.05
N ARG A 641 -35.78 5.00 -17.06
CA ARG A 641 -36.02 6.44 -17.25
C ARG A 641 -36.76 7.04 -16.07
N LEU A 642 -36.22 8.14 -15.55
CA LEU A 642 -36.89 9.02 -14.59
C LEU A 642 -37.23 10.33 -15.29
N GLU A 643 -38.49 10.75 -15.23
CA GLU A 643 -38.95 12.02 -15.76
C GLU A 643 -39.69 12.81 -14.69
N VAL A 644 -39.31 14.07 -14.51
CA VAL A 644 -39.97 15.02 -13.62
C VAL A 644 -40.43 16.22 -14.45
N ALA A 645 -41.73 16.44 -14.50
CA ALA A 645 -42.36 17.51 -15.25
C ALA A 645 -43.12 18.44 -14.30
N SER A 646 -42.86 19.73 -14.34
CA SER A 646 -43.62 20.71 -13.55
C SER A 646 -44.17 21.81 -14.43
N ASP A 647 -45.37 22.29 -14.12
CA ASP A 647 -45.93 23.48 -14.76
C ASP A 647 -45.36 24.77 -14.11
N GLY A 648 -45.92 25.92 -14.48
CA GLY A 648 -45.53 27.20 -13.88
C GLY A 648 -44.32 27.86 -14.52
N LEU A 649 -43.82 27.35 -15.64
CA LEU A 649 -42.77 28.04 -16.40
C LEU A 649 -43.36 29.28 -17.10
N ASP A 650 -42.80 30.46 -16.83
CA ASP A 650 -43.14 31.69 -17.56
C ASP A 650 -42.68 31.55 -19.03
N PRO A 651 -43.59 31.59 -20.02
CA PRO A 651 -43.24 31.49 -21.43
C PRO A 651 -42.27 32.59 -21.90
N ALA A 652 -42.24 33.74 -21.20
CA ALA A 652 -41.37 34.86 -21.51
C ALA A 652 -39.96 34.74 -20.89
N ALA A 653 -39.73 33.78 -19.99
CA ALA A 653 -38.46 33.64 -19.27
C ALA A 653 -37.35 33.00 -20.14
N ARG A 654 -36.33 33.80 -20.47
CA ARG A 654 -35.15 33.32 -21.20
C ARG A 654 -34.42 32.21 -20.43
N PRO A 655 -33.93 31.15 -21.10
CA PRO A 655 -33.15 30.11 -20.45
C PRO A 655 -31.83 30.70 -19.91
N GLY A 656 -31.62 30.57 -18.61
CA GLY A 656 -30.32 30.86 -17.98
C GLY A 656 -29.32 29.72 -18.20
N PRO A 657 -28.02 29.94 -17.92
CA PRO A 657 -27.03 28.88 -17.94
C PRO A 657 -27.41 27.77 -16.94
N PRO A 658 -27.03 26.50 -17.19
CA PRO A 658 -27.28 25.41 -16.25
C PRO A 658 -26.67 25.75 -14.88
N GLY A 659 -27.47 25.68 -13.81
CA GLY A 659 -26.95 25.80 -12.45
C GLY A 659 -25.97 24.67 -12.14
N ALA A 660 -25.03 24.91 -11.21
CA ALA A 660 -24.00 23.92 -10.84
C ALA A 660 -24.57 22.54 -10.43
N GLY A 661 -25.81 22.49 -9.91
CA GLY A 661 -26.50 21.24 -9.56
C GLY A 661 -26.78 20.33 -10.75
N LEU A 662 -27.35 20.86 -11.85
CA LEU A 662 -27.66 20.07 -13.05
C LEU A 662 -26.40 19.60 -13.79
N GLY A 663 -25.34 20.41 -13.81
CA GLY A 663 -24.07 20.04 -14.43
C GLY A 663 -23.36 18.88 -13.70
N ASN A 664 -23.39 18.89 -12.37
CA ASN A 664 -22.83 17.81 -11.55
C ASN A 664 -23.61 16.49 -11.72
N LEU A 665 -24.95 16.56 -11.85
CA LEU A 665 -25.78 15.40 -12.12
C LEU A 665 -25.55 14.82 -13.51
N ALA A 666 -25.46 15.67 -14.55
CA ALA A 666 -25.15 15.23 -15.91
C ALA A 666 -23.80 14.48 -15.96
N THR A 667 -22.79 15.00 -15.26
CA THR A 667 -21.46 14.36 -15.17
C THR A 667 -21.52 13.01 -14.46
N ARG A 668 -22.31 12.89 -13.38
CA ARG A 668 -22.51 11.62 -12.65
C ARG A 668 -23.27 10.57 -13.46
N LEU A 669 -24.30 10.97 -14.21
CA LEU A 669 -25.04 10.08 -15.12
C LEU A 669 -24.16 9.60 -16.28
N ALA A 670 -23.38 10.49 -16.88
CA ALA A 670 -22.46 10.13 -17.97
C ALA A 670 -21.40 9.11 -17.53
N ALA A 671 -20.92 9.17 -16.29
CA ALA A 671 -20.00 8.19 -15.73
C ALA A 671 -20.57 6.76 -15.64
N GLN A 672 -21.89 6.61 -15.74
CA GLN A 672 -22.60 5.32 -15.79
C GLN A 672 -23.22 5.02 -17.16
N GLY A 673 -22.80 5.74 -18.20
CA GLY A 673 -23.32 5.58 -19.57
C GLY A 673 -24.74 6.11 -19.75
N GLY A 674 -25.26 6.88 -18.80
CA GLY A 674 -26.57 7.52 -18.86
C GLY A 674 -26.55 8.93 -19.43
N ALA A 675 -27.74 9.49 -19.65
CA ALA A 675 -27.93 10.84 -20.18
C ALA A 675 -28.93 11.63 -19.35
N LEU A 676 -28.70 12.94 -19.23
CA LEU A 676 -29.63 13.89 -18.63
C LEU A 676 -30.08 14.87 -19.71
N SER A 677 -31.39 15.04 -19.87
CA SER A 677 -31.98 15.99 -20.81
C SER A 677 -32.97 16.91 -20.10
N VAL A 678 -33.01 18.15 -20.57
CA VAL A 678 -33.94 19.16 -20.08
C VAL A 678 -34.69 19.70 -21.29
N SER A 679 -36.01 19.73 -21.21
CA SER A 679 -36.87 20.27 -22.27
C SER A 679 -37.92 21.19 -21.68
N ARG A 680 -38.42 22.10 -22.52
CA ARG A 680 -39.51 23.02 -22.20
C ARG A 680 -40.61 22.79 -23.22
N ASP A 681 -41.83 22.63 -22.74
CA ASP A 681 -43.02 22.39 -23.56
C ASP A 681 -44.14 23.34 -23.13
N GLY A 682 -44.18 24.52 -23.75
CA GLY A 682 -45.06 25.61 -23.34
C GLY A 682 -44.78 26.07 -21.91
N ARG A 683 -45.75 25.84 -21.01
CA ARG A 683 -45.64 26.16 -19.57
C ARG A 683 -44.99 25.07 -18.73
N TRP A 684 -44.59 23.96 -19.36
CA TRP A 684 -44.00 22.82 -18.66
C TRP A 684 -42.48 22.83 -18.77
N PHE A 685 -41.84 22.57 -17.64
CA PHE A 685 -40.43 22.21 -17.55
C PHE A 685 -40.34 20.70 -17.38
N ARG A 686 -39.54 20.01 -18.20
CA ARG A 686 -39.30 18.57 -18.07
C ARG A 686 -37.81 18.30 -17.91
N LEU A 687 -37.48 17.50 -16.90
CA LEU A 687 -36.15 16.93 -16.69
C LEU A 687 -36.26 15.42 -16.82
N ALA A 688 -35.49 14.83 -17.73
CA ALA A 688 -35.47 13.39 -17.97
C ALA A 688 -34.05 12.84 -17.84
N ALA A 689 -33.90 11.79 -17.04
CA ALA A 689 -32.67 11.05 -16.82
C ALA A 689 -32.84 9.61 -17.30
N GLU A 690 -31.90 9.13 -18.11
CA GLU A 690 -31.91 7.79 -18.68
C GLU A 690 -30.63 7.04 -18.32
N LEU A 691 -30.76 5.78 -17.93
CA LEU A 691 -29.63 4.87 -17.66
C LEU A 691 -29.82 3.56 -18.44
N PRO A 692 -28.75 3.01 -19.03
CA PRO A 692 -28.82 1.72 -19.70
C PRO A 692 -29.20 0.61 -18.70
N PRO A 693 -29.88 -0.46 -19.17
CA PRO A 693 -30.19 -1.60 -18.32
C PRO A 693 -28.89 -2.27 -17.87
N SER A 694 -28.77 -2.56 -16.57
CA SER A 694 -27.54 -3.12 -15.96
C SER A 694 -27.33 -4.59 -16.23
#